data_AF-A0A2J8UZ34-F1
#
_entry.id   AF-A0A2J8UZ34-F1
#
_cell.length_a   1.000
_cell.length_b   1.000
_cell.length_c   1.000
_cell.angle_alpha   90.00
_cell.angle_beta   90.00
_cell.angle_gamma   90.00
#
_symmetry.space_group_name_H-M   'P 1'
#
loop_
_entity.id
_entity.type
_entity.pdbx_description
1 polymer ?
#
loop_
_entity_poly.entity_id
_entity_poly.type
_entity_poly.pdbx_seq_one_letter_code
_entity_poly.pdbx_strand_id
1 'polypeptide(L)'
;MAGRSMQAARCPTDELSLTNCAVVNEKDFQSGQHVIVRTSPNHRYTFTLKTHPSVVPGSIAFSLPQRKWAGLSIGQEIEVSLYTFDKAKQCIGTMTIEIDFLQKKSIDSNPYDTDKMAAEFIQQFNNQAFSVGQQLVFSFNEKLFGLLVKDIEAMDPSILKGEPATGKRQKIEVGLVVGNSQVAFEKAENSSLNLIGKAKTKENRQSIINPDWNFEKMGIGGLDKEFSDIFRRAFASRVFPPEIVEQMGCKHVKGILLYGPPGCGKTLLARQIGKMLNAREPKVVNGPEILNKYVGESEANIRKLFADAEEEQRRLGANSGLHIIIFDEIDAICKQRGSMAGSTGVHDTVVNQLLSKIDGVEQLNNILVIGMTNRPDLIDEALLRPGRLEVKMEIGLPDEKGRLQILHIHTARMRGHQLLSADVDIKELAMETKNFSGAELEGLVRAAQSTAMNRHIKASTKVEVDMEKAESLQVTRGDFLASLENDIKPAFGTNQEDYASYIMNGIIKWGDPVTRVLDDGELLVQQTKNSDRTPLVSVLLEGPPHSGKTALAAKIAEESNFPFIKICSPDKMIGFSETAKCQAMKKIFDDAYKSQLSCVVVDDIERLLDYVPIGPRFSNLVLQALLVLLKKAPPQGRKLLIIGTTSRKDVLQEMEMLNAFSTTIHVPNIATGEQLLEALELLGNFKDKERTTIAQQVKGKKVWIGIKKLLMLIEMSLQMDPEYRVRKFLALLREEGASPLDFD
;
A
#
# COMPACT_ATOMS: atom_id res chain seq x y z
N MET A 1 30.24 8.41 -63.78
CA MET A 1 29.42 8.46 -65.01
C MET A 1 29.00 9.90 -65.23
N ALA A 2 29.12 10.43 -66.46
CA ALA A 2 28.77 11.83 -66.75
C ALA A 2 27.26 12.05 -66.58
N GLY A 3 26.87 13.10 -65.85
CA GLY A 3 25.47 13.50 -65.68
C GLY A 3 24.91 14.07 -66.99
N ARG A 4 23.64 13.76 -67.29
CA ARG A 4 22.88 14.35 -68.39
C ARG A 4 21.83 15.29 -67.82
N SER A 5 21.66 16.46 -68.43
CA SER A 5 20.54 17.34 -68.08
C SER A 5 19.24 16.79 -68.66
N MET A 6 18.19 16.69 -67.84
CA MET A 6 16.85 16.24 -68.24
C MET A 6 15.77 17.13 -67.64
N GLN A 7 14.59 17.13 -68.23
CA GLN A 7 13.43 17.85 -67.69
C GLN A 7 12.51 16.92 -66.87
N ALA A 8 12.08 17.39 -65.70
CA ALA A 8 11.11 16.68 -64.87
C ALA A 8 9.70 16.76 -65.48
N ALA A 9 9.12 15.60 -65.79
CA ALA A 9 7.77 15.48 -66.35
C ALA A 9 6.80 14.82 -65.35
N ARG A 10 5.51 14.81 -65.69
CA ARG A 10 4.46 14.12 -64.91
C ARG A 10 4.37 12.65 -65.34
N CYS A 11 4.22 11.75 -64.38
CA CYS A 11 3.93 10.33 -64.65
C CYS A 11 2.72 10.16 -65.60
N PRO A 12 2.82 9.34 -66.66
CA PRO A 12 1.75 9.20 -67.66
C PRO A 12 0.48 8.50 -67.16
N THR A 13 0.63 7.50 -66.28
CA THR A 13 -0.49 6.69 -65.78
C THR A 13 -0.39 6.46 -64.27
N ASP A 14 -1.54 6.20 -63.65
CA ASP A 14 -1.61 5.91 -62.21
C ASP A 14 -0.98 4.55 -61.86
N GLU A 15 -1.03 3.57 -62.77
CA GLU A 15 -0.36 2.27 -62.61
C GLU A 15 1.16 2.45 -62.43
N LEU A 16 1.78 3.30 -63.26
CA LEU A 16 3.19 3.62 -63.14
C LEU A 16 3.49 4.39 -61.84
N SER A 17 2.52 5.16 -61.32
CA SER A 17 2.65 5.83 -60.03
C SER A 17 2.74 4.85 -58.85
N LEU A 18 2.16 3.65 -58.96
CA LEU A 18 2.24 2.61 -57.92
C LEU A 18 3.57 1.85 -57.93
N THR A 19 4.35 1.95 -59.01
CA THR A 19 5.60 1.20 -59.15
C THR A 19 6.79 1.84 -58.45
N ASN A 20 6.66 3.06 -57.93
CA ASN A 20 7.74 3.87 -57.36
C ASN A 20 9.00 3.97 -58.27
N CYS A 21 8.83 3.83 -59.59
CA CYS A 21 9.90 4.03 -60.57
C CYS A 21 9.82 5.42 -61.19
N ALA A 22 10.97 6.02 -61.48
CA ALA A 22 11.05 7.19 -62.35
C ALA A 22 10.95 6.73 -63.81
N VAL A 23 9.99 7.30 -64.54
CA VAL A 23 9.61 6.79 -65.86
C VAL A 23 10.38 7.55 -66.94
N VAL A 24 11.06 6.83 -67.82
CA VAL A 24 11.92 7.40 -68.87
C VAL A 24 11.58 6.83 -70.24
N ASN A 25 12.05 7.47 -71.31
CA ASN A 25 11.92 6.91 -72.65
C ASN A 25 12.94 5.76 -72.87
N GLU A 26 12.56 4.73 -73.63
CA GLU A 26 13.42 3.60 -73.99
C GLU A 26 14.70 4.00 -74.75
N LYS A 27 14.70 5.18 -75.40
CA LYS A 27 15.85 5.73 -76.11
C LYS A 27 16.94 6.28 -75.19
N ASP A 28 16.60 6.69 -73.96
CA ASP A 28 17.53 7.37 -73.06
C ASP A 28 18.21 6.40 -72.09
N PHE A 29 17.44 5.49 -71.49
CA PHE A 29 17.88 4.53 -70.47
C PHE A 29 17.11 3.22 -70.56
N GLN A 30 17.58 2.21 -69.83
CA GLN A 30 16.94 0.89 -69.74
C GLN A 30 16.16 0.73 -68.43
N SER A 31 15.07 -0.05 -68.49
CA SER A 31 14.32 -0.45 -67.29
C SER A 31 15.19 -1.24 -66.31
N GLY A 32 15.04 -0.97 -65.02
CA GLY A 32 15.79 -1.63 -63.95
C GLY A 32 17.18 -1.05 -63.67
N GLN A 33 17.60 -0.01 -64.41
CA GLN A 33 18.76 0.80 -64.05
C GLN A 33 18.42 1.78 -62.92
N HIS A 34 19.42 2.25 -62.19
CA HIS A 34 19.25 3.23 -61.12
C HIS A 34 19.96 4.53 -61.46
N VAL A 35 19.37 5.63 -61.04
CA VAL A 35 19.90 6.98 -61.26
C VAL A 35 19.89 7.78 -59.98
N ILE A 36 20.85 8.68 -59.87
CA ILE A 36 20.81 9.79 -58.91
C ILE A 36 20.39 11.04 -59.66
N VAL A 37 19.32 11.65 -59.16
CA VAL A 37 18.80 12.95 -59.59
C VAL A 37 19.33 14.01 -58.63
N ARG A 38 19.97 15.04 -59.17
CA ARG A 38 20.47 16.20 -58.42
C ARG A 38 19.63 17.42 -58.79
N THR A 39 19.01 18.00 -57.77
CA THR A 39 18.26 19.27 -57.90
C THR A 39 19.06 20.47 -57.42
N SER A 40 20.05 20.24 -56.55
CA SER A 40 21.01 21.23 -56.03
C SER A 40 22.25 20.51 -55.49
N PRO A 41 23.37 21.21 -55.20
CA PRO A 41 24.62 20.56 -54.77
C PRO A 41 24.49 19.64 -53.55
N ASN A 42 23.56 19.96 -52.65
CA ASN A 42 23.34 19.26 -51.38
C ASN A 42 22.19 18.24 -51.42
N HIS A 43 21.37 18.23 -52.47
CA HIS A 43 20.21 17.34 -52.56
C HIS A 43 20.40 16.30 -53.66
N ARG A 44 20.54 15.04 -53.25
CA ARG A 44 20.72 13.88 -54.13
C ARG A 44 19.65 12.86 -53.81
N TYR A 45 18.84 12.51 -54.80
CA TYR A 45 17.77 11.54 -54.66
C TYR A 45 18.01 10.36 -55.60
N THR A 46 17.88 9.14 -55.09
CA THR A 46 18.11 7.93 -55.89
C THR A 46 16.77 7.37 -56.35
N PHE A 47 16.66 7.03 -57.64
CA PHE A 47 15.46 6.48 -58.24
C PHE A 47 15.78 5.24 -59.09
N THR A 48 14.81 4.33 -59.16
CA THR A 48 14.81 3.20 -60.10
C THR A 48 14.14 3.62 -61.39
N LEU A 49 14.70 3.26 -62.54
CA LEU A 49 14.15 3.59 -63.85
C LEU A 49 13.18 2.53 -64.37
N LYS A 50 12.09 2.98 -64.98
CA LYS A 50 11.19 2.14 -65.78
C LYS A 50 10.91 2.84 -67.11
N THR A 51 10.99 2.12 -68.21
CA THR A 51 10.81 2.70 -69.53
C THR A 51 9.33 2.72 -69.91
N HIS A 52 8.89 3.78 -70.57
CA HIS A 52 7.54 3.87 -71.13
C HIS A 52 7.52 4.68 -72.43
N PRO A 53 6.83 4.22 -73.49
CA PRO A 53 6.84 4.88 -74.80
C PRO A 53 6.28 6.32 -74.82
N SER A 54 5.40 6.67 -73.88
CA SER A 54 4.74 7.98 -73.85
C SER A 54 5.57 9.12 -73.23
N VAL A 55 6.77 8.83 -72.71
CA VAL A 55 7.66 9.86 -72.15
C VAL A 55 8.49 10.49 -73.26
N VAL A 56 8.64 11.80 -73.27
CA VAL A 56 9.43 12.51 -74.29
C VAL A 56 10.93 12.24 -74.07
N PRO A 57 11.73 11.91 -75.10
CA PRO A 57 13.17 11.77 -74.96
C PRO A 57 13.82 13.03 -74.37
N GLY A 58 14.75 12.87 -73.42
CA GLY A 58 15.34 13.98 -72.66
C GLY A 58 14.50 14.46 -71.47
N SER A 59 13.37 13.81 -71.18
CA SER A 59 12.55 14.06 -69.99
C SER A 59 12.42 12.81 -69.11
N ILE A 60 12.24 13.01 -67.81
CA ILE A 60 12.04 11.94 -66.82
C ILE A 60 10.77 12.24 -66.02
N ALA A 61 9.81 11.33 -66.08
CA ALA A 61 8.49 11.49 -65.50
C ALA A 61 8.43 10.93 -64.08
N PHE A 62 8.00 11.75 -63.14
CA PHE A 62 7.88 11.38 -61.72
C PHE A 62 6.42 11.35 -61.26
N SER A 63 6.13 10.43 -60.35
CA SER A 63 4.84 10.36 -59.65
C SER A 63 4.66 11.51 -58.66
N LEU A 64 3.43 11.74 -58.19
CA LEU A 64 3.17 12.79 -57.20
C LEU A 64 3.92 12.57 -55.86
N PRO A 65 3.95 11.36 -55.27
CA PRO A 65 4.72 11.11 -54.04
C PRO A 65 6.22 11.37 -54.21
N GLN A 66 6.81 10.89 -55.32
CA GLN A 66 8.23 11.10 -55.62
C GLN A 66 8.57 12.59 -55.79
N ARG A 67 7.70 13.36 -56.46
CA ARG A 67 7.91 14.81 -56.62
C ARG A 67 7.80 15.56 -55.30
N LYS A 68 6.86 15.18 -54.44
CA LYS A 68 6.73 15.77 -53.10
C LYS A 68 7.96 15.47 -52.24
N TRP A 69 8.47 14.25 -52.29
CA TRP A 69 9.68 13.86 -51.57
C TRP A 69 10.93 14.57 -52.10
N ALA A 70 11.13 14.61 -53.43
CA ALA A 70 12.32 15.21 -54.04
C ALA A 70 12.22 16.73 -54.29
N GLY A 71 11.07 17.36 -54.02
CA GLY A 71 10.84 18.79 -54.23
C GLY A 71 10.86 19.21 -55.70
N LEU A 72 10.33 18.38 -56.60
CA LEU A 72 10.41 18.57 -58.05
C LEU A 72 9.15 19.22 -58.66
N SER A 73 9.35 20.25 -59.48
CA SER A 73 8.29 20.88 -60.29
C SER A 73 8.29 20.35 -61.73
N ILE A 74 7.13 20.39 -62.39
CA ILE A 74 7.03 19.98 -63.80
C ILE A 74 7.76 21.01 -64.67
N GLY A 75 8.60 20.55 -65.59
CA GLY A 75 9.43 21.38 -66.46
C GLY A 75 10.74 21.85 -65.84
N GLN A 76 11.02 21.46 -64.59
CA GLN A 76 12.30 21.78 -63.93
C GLN A 76 13.45 21.01 -64.57
N GLU A 77 14.56 21.71 -64.82
CA GLU A 77 15.79 21.11 -65.29
C GLU A 77 16.55 20.44 -64.12
N ILE A 78 16.96 19.20 -64.32
CA ILE A 78 17.62 18.37 -63.30
C ILE A 78 18.79 17.59 -63.90
N GLU A 79 19.84 17.40 -63.11
CA GLU A 79 20.99 16.60 -63.52
C GLU A 79 20.76 15.13 -63.11
N VAL A 80 20.74 14.24 -64.10
CA VAL A 80 20.52 12.80 -63.91
C VAL A 80 21.82 12.06 -64.23
N SER A 81 22.31 11.29 -63.26
CA SER A 81 23.52 10.48 -63.40
C SER A 81 23.21 9.02 -63.08
N LEU A 82 23.75 8.10 -63.87
CA LEU A 82 23.63 6.67 -63.59
C LEU A 82 24.34 6.32 -62.27
N TYR A 83 23.64 5.54 -61.45
CA TYR A 83 24.12 5.11 -60.15
C TYR A 83 24.15 3.59 -60.07
N THR A 84 25.28 3.05 -59.63
CA THR A 84 25.48 1.62 -59.44
C THR A 84 25.63 1.34 -57.95
N PHE A 85 24.71 0.53 -57.42
CA PHE A 85 24.75 0.11 -56.03
C PHE A 85 25.91 -0.85 -55.75
N ASP A 86 26.55 -0.68 -54.60
CA ASP A 86 27.47 -1.66 -54.04
C ASP A 86 26.66 -2.78 -53.36
N LYS A 87 26.51 -3.89 -54.07
CA LYS A 87 25.74 -5.06 -53.62
C LYS A 87 26.26 -5.69 -52.33
N ALA A 88 27.50 -5.40 -51.91
CA ALA A 88 28.05 -5.94 -50.67
C ALA A 88 27.59 -5.20 -49.41
N LYS A 89 27.17 -3.92 -49.54
CA LYS A 89 26.89 -3.04 -48.40
C LYS A 89 25.55 -2.33 -48.46
N GLN A 90 24.94 -2.25 -49.65
CA GLN A 90 23.73 -1.49 -49.89
C GLN A 90 22.52 -2.37 -50.23
N CYS A 91 22.65 -3.71 -50.13
CA CYS A 91 21.49 -4.60 -50.19
C CYS A 91 20.72 -4.52 -48.88
N ILE A 92 19.41 -4.27 -48.99
CA ILE A 92 18.53 -4.14 -47.84
C ILE A 92 18.35 -5.50 -47.18
N GLY A 93 18.72 -5.60 -45.90
CA GLY A 93 18.44 -6.74 -45.05
C GLY A 93 17.08 -6.60 -44.40
N THR A 94 16.86 -5.50 -43.67
CA THR A 94 15.59 -5.17 -43.02
C THR A 94 15.21 -3.72 -43.31
N MET A 95 13.96 -3.46 -43.66
CA MET A 95 13.44 -2.10 -43.90
C MET A 95 12.19 -1.86 -43.06
N THR A 96 12.18 -0.77 -42.30
CA THR A 96 11.03 -0.34 -41.50
C THR A 96 10.25 0.73 -42.26
N ILE A 97 8.95 0.50 -42.45
CA ILE A 97 8.05 1.35 -43.23
C ILE A 97 6.89 1.80 -42.36
N GLU A 98 6.71 3.10 -42.23
CA GLU A 98 5.50 3.71 -41.68
C GLU A 98 4.39 3.68 -42.74
N ILE A 99 3.22 3.17 -42.36
CA ILE A 99 2.06 2.98 -43.24
C ILE A 99 0.81 3.70 -42.68
N ASP A 100 0.09 4.38 -43.57
CA ASP A 100 -1.23 4.96 -43.30
C ASP A 100 -2.13 4.92 -44.55
N PHE A 101 -3.44 5.10 -44.39
CA PHE A 101 -4.35 5.23 -45.52
C PHE A 101 -4.05 6.52 -46.31
N LEU A 102 -3.86 6.39 -47.63
CA LEU A 102 -3.61 7.55 -48.48
C LEU A 102 -4.84 8.48 -48.55
N GLN A 103 -6.04 7.90 -48.59
CA GLN A 103 -7.30 8.63 -48.64
C GLN A 103 -8.06 8.50 -47.32
N LYS A 104 -8.21 9.63 -46.61
CA LYS A 104 -8.93 9.70 -45.32
C LYS A 104 -10.41 9.32 -45.39
N LYS A 105 -11.01 9.30 -46.60
CA LYS A 105 -12.40 8.86 -46.82
C LYS A 105 -12.57 7.33 -46.86
N SER A 106 -11.48 6.57 -47.00
CA SER A 106 -11.49 5.11 -47.19
C SER A 106 -10.97 4.32 -45.98
N ILE A 107 -10.87 4.99 -44.82
CA ILE A 107 -10.39 4.40 -43.57
C ILE A 107 -11.38 3.33 -43.11
N ASP A 108 -10.87 2.14 -42.82
CA ASP A 108 -11.60 1.08 -42.14
C ASP A 108 -10.80 0.51 -40.97
N SER A 109 -11.47 -0.33 -40.17
CA SER A 109 -10.91 -1.04 -39.02
C SER A 109 -10.56 -2.50 -39.32
N ASN A 110 -10.57 -2.90 -40.60
CA ASN A 110 -10.26 -4.26 -41.01
C ASN A 110 -8.81 -4.62 -40.67
N PRO A 111 -8.54 -5.85 -40.23
CA PRO A 111 -7.18 -6.30 -39.97
C PRO A 111 -6.44 -6.57 -41.28
N TYR A 112 -5.26 -5.97 -41.43
CA TYR A 112 -4.37 -6.21 -42.58
C TYR A 112 -3.19 -7.11 -42.17
N ASP A 113 -3.02 -8.21 -42.90
CA ASP A 113 -1.98 -9.21 -42.66
C ASP A 113 -0.62 -8.72 -43.19
N THR A 114 0.22 -8.25 -42.27
CA THR A 114 1.55 -7.70 -42.55
C THR A 114 2.48 -8.70 -43.22
N ASP A 115 2.34 -10.00 -42.97
CA ASP A 115 3.21 -11.01 -43.57
C ASP A 115 2.89 -11.15 -45.08
N LYS A 116 1.60 -11.11 -45.43
CA LYS A 116 1.14 -11.07 -46.84
C LYS A 116 1.51 -9.75 -47.52
N MET A 117 1.31 -8.63 -46.83
CA MET A 117 1.68 -7.31 -47.34
C MET A 117 3.18 -7.21 -47.60
N ALA A 118 4.02 -7.76 -46.72
CA ALA A 118 5.47 -7.76 -46.89
C ALA A 118 5.88 -8.62 -48.10
N ALA A 119 5.28 -9.80 -48.26
CA ALA A 119 5.53 -10.65 -49.42
C ALA A 119 5.13 -9.97 -50.74
N GLU A 120 3.94 -9.37 -50.80
CA GLU A 120 3.47 -8.64 -51.98
C GLU A 120 4.30 -7.38 -52.25
N PHE A 121 4.72 -6.67 -51.19
CA PHE A 121 5.63 -5.53 -51.30
C PHE A 121 6.97 -5.93 -51.93
N ILE A 122 7.59 -7.00 -51.45
CA ILE A 122 8.85 -7.50 -52.02
C ILE A 122 8.65 -7.98 -53.47
N GLN A 123 7.53 -8.63 -53.77
CA GLN A 123 7.21 -9.07 -55.13
C GLN A 123 7.04 -7.88 -56.09
N GLN A 124 6.41 -6.79 -55.65
CA GLN A 124 6.16 -5.60 -56.46
C GLN A 124 7.42 -4.71 -56.60
N PHE A 125 8.19 -4.54 -55.52
CA PHE A 125 9.30 -3.60 -55.44
C PHE A 125 10.69 -4.28 -55.46
N ASN A 126 10.78 -5.51 -55.96
CA ASN A 126 12.05 -6.20 -56.12
C ASN A 126 13.02 -5.40 -57.02
N ASN A 127 14.30 -5.39 -56.65
CA ASN A 127 15.36 -4.69 -57.36
C ASN A 127 15.09 -3.19 -57.55
N GLN A 128 14.45 -2.56 -56.55
CA GLN A 128 14.24 -1.12 -56.51
C GLN A 128 15.05 -0.44 -55.41
N ALA A 129 15.49 0.78 -55.71
CA ALA A 129 16.17 1.67 -54.78
C ALA A 129 15.17 2.33 -53.81
N PHE A 130 15.46 2.24 -52.52
CA PHE A 130 14.76 2.96 -51.47
C PHE A 130 15.72 3.79 -50.63
N SER A 131 15.26 4.97 -50.24
CA SER A 131 15.97 5.89 -49.35
C SER A 131 15.18 6.14 -48.06
N VAL A 132 15.89 6.35 -46.96
CA VAL A 132 15.29 6.79 -45.70
C VAL A 132 14.57 8.12 -45.92
N GLY A 133 13.33 8.21 -45.45
CA GLY A 133 12.42 9.35 -45.64
C GLY A 133 11.65 9.35 -46.97
N GLN A 134 11.84 8.35 -47.84
CA GLN A 134 11.14 8.27 -49.12
C GLN A 134 9.65 7.96 -48.93
N GLN A 135 8.81 8.75 -49.59
CA GLN A 135 7.36 8.53 -49.63
C GLN A 135 6.93 7.83 -50.92
N LEU A 136 6.10 6.81 -50.79
CA LEU A 136 5.50 6.10 -51.93
C LEU A 136 4.07 5.66 -51.64
N VAL A 137 3.42 5.08 -52.64
CA VAL A 137 2.08 4.53 -52.53
C VAL A 137 2.13 3.04 -52.79
N PHE A 138 1.43 2.27 -51.96
CA PHE A 138 1.31 0.82 -52.08
C PHE A 138 -0.16 0.45 -52.20
N SER A 139 -0.47 -0.46 -53.12
CA SER A 139 -1.82 -0.97 -53.33
C SER A 139 -1.90 -2.37 -52.75
N PHE A 140 -2.83 -2.60 -51.84
CA PHE A 140 -3.08 -3.92 -51.25
C PHE A 140 -4.59 -4.14 -51.13
N ASN A 141 -5.10 -5.25 -51.66
CA ASN A 141 -6.54 -5.56 -51.73
C ASN A 141 -7.40 -4.37 -52.22
N GLU A 142 -7.02 -3.76 -53.35
CA GLU A 142 -7.69 -2.59 -53.98
C GLU A 142 -7.71 -1.30 -53.13
N LYS A 143 -6.93 -1.25 -52.05
CA LYS A 143 -6.76 -0.05 -51.22
C LYS A 143 -5.39 0.58 -51.35
N LEU A 144 -5.37 1.91 -51.29
CA LEU A 144 -4.16 2.72 -51.43
C LEU A 144 -3.64 3.16 -50.07
N PHE A 145 -2.41 2.77 -49.78
CA PHE A 145 -1.65 3.13 -48.59
C PHE A 145 -0.55 4.12 -48.95
N GLY A 146 -0.37 5.15 -48.13
CA GLY A 146 0.82 5.98 -48.13
C GLY A 146 1.88 5.33 -47.27
N LEU A 147 3.05 5.09 -47.86
CA LEU A 147 4.21 4.53 -47.17
C LEU A 147 5.29 5.59 -47.01
N LEU A 148 5.98 5.55 -45.88
CA LEU A 148 7.17 6.34 -45.59
C LEU A 148 8.26 5.40 -45.07
N VAL A 149 9.39 5.34 -45.77
CA VAL A 149 10.54 4.53 -45.33
C VAL A 149 11.21 5.24 -44.15
N LYS A 150 11.32 4.57 -42.99
CA LYS A 150 11.81 5.18 -41.74
C LYS A 150 13.24 4.79 -41.42
N ASP A 151 13.57 3.52 -41.60
CA ASP A 151 14.92 3.01 -41.36
C ASP A 151 15.23 1.88 -42.33
N ILE A 152 16.51 1.76 -42.69
CA ILE A 152 17.01 0.73 -43.59
C ILE A 152 18.28 0.15 -42.99
N GLU A 153 18.27 -1.16 -42.79
CA GLU A 153 19.42 -1.94 -42.34
C GLU A 153 19.97 -2.77 -43.50
N ALA A 154 21.28 -2.67 -43.72
CA ALA A 154 21.97 -3.50 -44.70
C ALA A 154 21.98 -4.98 -44.26
N MET A 155 22.04 -5.86 -45.25
CA MET A 155 22.24 -7.28 -45.03
C MET A 155 23.63 -7.55 -44.44
N ASP A 156 23.74 -8.44 -43.46
CA ASP A 156 25.04 -8.85 -42.92
C ASP A 156 25.84 -9.58 -44.03
N PRO A 157 27.05 -9.10 -44.37
CA PRO A 157 27.92 -9.75 -45.37
C PRO A 157 28.24 -11.21 -45.05
N SER A 158 28.15 -11.61 -43.78
CA SER A 158 28.42 -12.97 -43.30
C SER A 158 27.36 -13.98 -43.76
N ILE A 159 26.11 -13.53 -43.95
CA ILE A 159 24.99 -14.36 -44.45
C ILE A 159 25.22 -14.74 -45.92
N LEU A 160 25.81 -13.85 -46.72
CA LEU A 160 26.20 -14.13 -48.10
C LEU A 160 27.35 -15.14 -48.20
N LYS A 161 28.11 -15.36 -47.11
CA LYS A 161 29.25 -16.30 -47.02
C LYS A 161 28.96 -17.60 -46.26
N GLY A 162 27.76 -17.76 -45.67
CA GLY A 162 27.36 -18.97 -44.94
C GLY A 162 27.87 -19.09 -43.50
N GLU A 163 28.32 -17.99 -42.88
CA GLU A 163 28.78 -17.94 -41.48
C GLU A 163 27.65 -17.48 -40.52
N PRO A 164 27.68 -17.85 -39.22
CA PRO A 164 26.65 -17.43 -38.26
C PRO A 164 26.66 -15.90 -38.08
N ALA A 165 25.47 -15.30 -38.14
CA ALA A 165 25.27 -13.85 -38.16
C ALA A 165 25.92 -13.15 -36.96
N THR A 166 26.81 -12.20 -37.24
CA THR A 166 27.31 -11.26 -36.23
C THR A 166 26.25 -10.19 -36.05
N GLY A 167 25.58 -10.15 -34.90
CA GLY A 167 24.37 -9.32 -34.65
C GLY A 167 24.50 -7.78 -34.76
N LYS A 168 25.51 -7.22 -35.44
CA LYS A 168 25.62 -5.79 -35.75
C LYS A 168 25.03 -5.51 -37.14
N ARG A 169 23.78 -5.08 -37.17
CA ARG A 169 23.12 -4.59 -38.39
C ARG A 169 23.58 -3.16 -38.69
N GLN A 170 24.04 -2.92 -39.92
CA GLN A 170 24.52 -1.59 -40.33
C GLN A 170 23.36 -0.77 -40.87
N LYS A 171 23.10 0.41 -40.29
CA LYS A 171 22.13 1.36 -40.83
C LYS A 171 22.67 2.05 -42.08
N ILE A 172 21.83 2.16 -43.11
CA ILE A 172 22.16 2.79 -44.39
C ILE A 172 21.08 3.79 -44.78
N GLU A 173 21.47 4.90 -45.43
CA GLU A 173 20.51 5.93 -45.88
C GLU A 173 19.81 5.56 -47.19
N VAL A 174 20.46 4.75 -48.03
CA VAL A 174 19.94 4.27 -49.31
C VAL A 174 20.33 2.82 -49.52
N GLY A 175 19.38 2.00 -49.97
CA GLY A 175 19.60 0.60 -50.26
C GLY A 175 18.77 0.08 -51.42
N LEU A 176 19.13 -1.11 -51.89
CA LEU A 176 18.46 -1.86 -52.94
C LEU A 176 17.67 -3.02 -52.33
N VAL A 177 16.37 -3.07 -52.59
CA VAL A 177 15.52 -4.22 -52.21
C VAL A 177 15.91 -5.43 -53.05
N VAL A 178 16.13 -6.54 -52.37
CA VAL A 178 16.44 -7.86 -52.95
C VAL A 178 15.39 -8.87 -52.47
N GLY A 179 15.27 -10.02 -53.13
CA GLY A 179 14.23 -11.00 -52.81
C GLY A 179 14.25 -11.56 -51.38
N ASN A 180 15.38 -11.45 -50.67
CA ASN A 180 15.55 -11.84 -49.28
C ASN A 180 15.52 -10.65 -48.29
N SER A 181 15.15 -9.45 -48.74
CA SER A 181 14.90 -8.32 -47.86
C SER A 181 13.65 -8.57 -47.01
N GLN A 182 13.73 -8.23 -45.72
CA GLN A 182 12.61 -8.29 -44.79
C GLN A 182 12.01 -6.89 -44.62
N VAL A 183 10.68 -6.80 -44.58
CA VAL A 183 9.95 -5.54 -44.36
C VAL A 183 9.22 -5.62 -43.04
N ALA A 184 9.35 -4.57 -42.24
CA ALA A 184 8.59 -4.38 -41.01
C ALA A 184 7.70 -3.15 -41.16
N PHE A 185 6.40 -3.33 -40.95
CA PHE A 185 5.44 -2.22 -40.98
C PHE A 185 5.21 -1.64 -39.59
N GLU A 186 5.11 -0.32 -39.52
CA GLU A 186 4.62 0.42 -38.35
C GLU A 186 3.49 1.37 -38.76
N LYS A 187 2.45 1.49 -37.94
CA LYS A 187 1.37 2.44 -38.22
C LYS A 187 1.82 3.87 -37.87
N ALA A 188 1.30 4.86 -38.59
CA ALA A 188 1.48 6.26 -38.17
C ALA A 188 0.81 6.52 -36.80
N GLU A 189 1.37 7.44 -35.99
CA GLU A 189 0.95 7.68 -34.59
C GLU A 189 -0.55 8.00 -34.42
N ASN A 190 -1.17 8.62 -35.43
CA ASN A 190 -2.58 9.00 -35.45
C ASN A 190 -3.46 8.09 -36.32
N SER A 191 -2.94 6.96 -36.81
CA SER A 191 -3.68 6.06 -37.69
C SER A 191 -4.49 5.03 -36.90
N SER A 192 -5.73 4.78 -37.33
CA SER A 192 -6.59 3.70 -36.83
C SER A 192 -6.34 2.35 -37.51
N LEU A 193 -5.26 2.24 -38.30
CA LEU A 193 -4.91 1.04 -39.04
C LEU A 193 -4.59 -0.14 -38.10
N ASN A 194 -5.24 -1.28 -38.36
CA ASN A 194 -5.06 -2.50 -37.57
C ASN A 194 -4.13 -3.48 -38.31
N LEU A 195 -2.86 -3.54 -37.89
CA LEU A 195 -1.84 -4.41 -38.47
C LEU A 195 -1.68 -5.72 -37.66
N ILE A 196 -1.94 -6.85 -38.31
CA ILE A 196 -1.76 -8.20 -37.73
C ILE A 196 -0.60 -8.94 -38.41
N GLY A 197 -0.01 -9.94 -37.77
CA GLY A 197 1.12 -10.70 -38.31
C GLY A 197 2.46 -10.40 -37.64
N LYS A 198 3.53 -11.03 -38.14
CA LYS A 198 4.89 -10.98 -37.56
C LYS A 198 5.77 -9.91 -38.19
N ALA A 199 5.50 -9.51 -39.43
CA ALA A 199 6.17 -8.45 -40.18
C ALA A 199 5.75 -7.03 -39.73
N LYS A 200 5.52 -6.84 -38.43
CA LYS A 200 5.36 -5.52 -37.81
C LYS A 200 6.53 -5.25 -36.88
N THR A 201 6.93 -3.99 -36.76
CA THR A 201 7.84 -3.61 -35.69
C THR A 201 7.20 -4.03 -34.37
N LYS A 202 7.91 -4.77 -33.51
CA LYS A 202 7.44 -5.01 -32.15
C LYS A 202 7.24 -3.63 -31.54
N GLU A 203 5.99 -3.18 -31.39
CA GLU A 203 5.70 -1.98 -30.63
C GLU A 203 6.46 -2.17 -29.30
N ASN A 204 7.39 -1.25 -29.01
CA ASN A 204 7.98 -1.15 -27.69
C ASN A 204 6.82 -0.77 -26.76
N ARG A 205 6.00 -1.74 -26.37
CA ARG A 205 5.16 -1.62 -25.18
C ARG A 205 6.18 -1.37 -24.09
N GLN A 206 6.24 -0.11 -23.64
CA GLN A 206 7.00 0.24 -22.46
C GLN A 206 6.60 -0.77 -21.40
N SER A 207 7.56 -1.59 -20.98
CA SER A 207 7.35 -2.54 -19.91
C SER A 207 6.70 -1.76 -18.78
N ILE A 208 5.48 -2.17 -18.39
CA ILE A 208 4.69 -1.49 -17.34
C ILE A 208 5.47 -1.48 -16.00
N ILE A 209 6.56 -2.25 -15.91
CA ILE A 209 7.39 -2.43 -14.73
C ILE A 209 8.86 -2.26 -15.10
N ASN A 210 9.56 -1.39 -14.39
CA ASN A 210 11.02 -1.35 -14.38
C ASN A 210 11.55 -2.58 -13.61
N PRO A 211 12.44 -3.40 -14.19
CA PRO A 211 12.91 -4.63 -13.56
C PRO A 211 13.77 -4.40 -12.29
N ASP A 212 14.27 -3.18 -12.06
CA ASP A 212 15.14 -2.85 -10.91
C ASP A 212 14.36 -2.22 -9.75
N TRP A 213 13.59 -3.02 -9.03
CA TRP A 213 12.81 -2.56 -7.88
C TRP A 213 13.40 -3.10 -6.57
N ASN A 214 13.91 -2.20 -5.72
CA ASN A 214 14.36 -2.52 -4.36
C ASN A 214 13.42 -1.87 -3.36
N PHE A 215 12.83 -2.69 -2.48
CA PHE A 215 11.88 -2.28 -1.44
C PHE A 215 12.42 -1.17 -0.53
N GLU A 216 13.69 -1.28 -0.10
CA GLU A 216 14.35 -0.28 0.75
C GLU A 216 14.50 1.08 0.05
N LYS A 217 14.75 1.08 -1.27
CA LYS A 217 14.86 2.32 -2.07
C LYS A 217 13.51 3.01 -2.26
N MET A 218 12.41 2.28 -2.13
CA MET A 218 11.05 2.81 -2.26
C MET A 218 10.50 3.39 -0.96
N GLY A 219 11.22 3.25 0.15
CA GLY A 219 10.82 3.80 1.44
C GLY A 219 9.61 3.10 2.07
N ILE A 220 9.34 1.84 1.68
CA ILE A 220 8.36 0.98 2.34
C ILE A 220 9.14 -0.03 3.19
N GLY A 221 8.87 -0.06 4.49
CA GLY A 221 9.46 -1.04 5.42
C GLY A 221 8.38 -1.90 6.07
N GLY A 222 8.67 -3.18 6.29
CA GLY A 222 7.86 -4.07 7.12
C GLY A 222 6.61 -4.68 6.45
N LEU A 223 6.38 -4.45 5.16
CA LEU A 223 5.20 -4.92 4.42
C LEU A 223 5.56 -5.81 3.23
N ASP A 224 6.71 -6.48 3.27
CA ASP A 224 7.27 -7.22 2.14
C ASP A 224 6.37 -8.41 1.73
N LYS A 225 5.75 -9.08 2.71
CA LYS A 225 4.87 -10.24 2.46
C LYS A 225 3.56 -9.81 1.82
N GLU A 226 2.93 -8.80 2.40
CA GLU A 226 1.69 -8.18 1.96
C GLU A 226 1.85 -7.66 0.54
N PHE A 227 2.91 -6.89 0.29
CA PHE A 227 3.21 -6.35 -1.04
C PHE A 227 3.46 -7.45 -2.07
N SER A 228 4.22 -8.50 -1.71
CA SER A 228 4.49 -9.63 -2.61
C SER A 228 3.19 -10.37 -3.00
N ASP A 229 2.25 -10.49 -2.07
CA ASP A 229 0.94 -11.10 -2.32
C ASP A 229 0.05 -10.20 -3.22
N ILE A 230 0.05 -8.87 -3.01
CA ILE A 230 -0.59 -7.93 -3.96
C ILE A 230 0.03 -8.11 -5.35
N PHE A 231 1.36 -8.15 -5.43
CA PHE A 231 2.06 -8.22 -6.69
C PHE A 231 1.74 -9.49 -7.46
N ARG A 232 1.75 -10.63 -6.78
CA ARG A 232 1.38 -11.91 -7.36
C ARG A 232 -0.09 -11.94 -7.82
N ARG A 233 -1.02 -11.37 -7.04
CA ARG A 233 -2.46 -11.46 -7.35
C ARG A 233 -2.92 -10.43 -8.37
N ALA A 234 -2.50 -9.17 -8.23
CA ALA A 234 -3.00 -8.06 -9.04
C ALA A 234 -2.10 -7.75 -10.25
N PHE A 235 -0.78 -7.81 -10.07
CA PHE A 235 0.17 -7.35 -11.10
C PHE A 235 0.67 -8.46 -12.03
N ALA A 236 0.73 -9.72 -11.58
CA ALA A 236 1.22 -10.83 -12.40
C ALA A 236 0.56 -10.89 -13.79
N SER A 237 -0.77 -10.80 -13.88
CA SER A 237 -1.50 -10.82 -15.16
C SER A 237 -1.09 -9.69 -16.11
N ARG A 238 -0.53 -8.58 -15.60
CA ARG A 238 -0.11 -7.42 -16.37
C ARG A 238 1.38 -7.44 -16.73
N VAL A 239 2.17 -8.27 -16.05
CA VAL A 239 3.61 -8.48 -16.32
C VAL A 239 3.81 -9.50 -17.43
N PHE A 240 3.00 -10.55 -17.44
CA PHE A 240 3.14 -11.62 -18.42
C PHE A 240 2.77 -11.15 -19.84
N PRO A 241 3.40 -11.72 -20.88
CA PRO A 241 3.04 -11.44 -22.27
C PRO A 241 1.54 -11.65 -22.52
N PRO A 242 0.88 -10.73 -23.24
CA PRO A 242 -0.58 -10.77 -23.46
C PRO A 242 -1.02 -12.06 -24.17
N GLU A 243 -0.18 -12.62 -25.05
CA GLU A 243 -0.46 -13.87 -25.77
C GLU A 243 -0.74 -15.03 -24.81
N ILE A 244 0.02 -15.12 -23.70
CA ILE A 244 -0.17 -16.18 -22.69
C ILE A 244 -1.43 -15.90 -21.87
N VAL A 245 -1.69 -14.63 -21.54
CA VAL A 245 -2.87 -14.22 -20.76
C VAL A 245 -4.17 -14.45 -21.54
N GLU A 246 -4.18 -14.14 -22.83
CA GLU A 246 -5.30 -14.41 -23.74
C GLU A 246 -5.55 -15.91 -23.89
N GLN A 247 -4.50 -16.73 -24.03
CA GLN A 247 -4.62 -18.19 -24.05
C GLN A 247 -5.20 -18.76 -22.75
N MET A 248 -4.86 -18.16 -21.61
CA MET A 248 -5.42 -18.55 -20.31
C MET A 248 -6.85 -18.03 -20.09
N GLY A 249 -7.33 -17.08 -20.90
CA GLY A 249 -8.65 -16.47 -20.75
C GLY A 249 -8.83 -15.69 -19.44
N CYS A 250 -7.73 -15.29 -18.78
CA CYS A 250 -7.78 -14.61 -17.49
C CYS A 250 -8.13 -13.14 -17.67
N LYS A 251 -9.16 -12.66 -16.95
CA LYS A 251 -9.44 -11.23 -16.85
C LYS A 251 -8.46 -10.56 -15.88
N HIS A 252 -8.06 -9.34 -16.20
CA HIS A 252 -7.22 -8.56 -15.30
C HIS A 252 -8.00 -8.11 -14.06
N VAL A 253 -7.33 -8.10 -12.91
CA VAL A 253 -7.87 -7.59 -11.65
C VAL A 253 -8.15 -6.10 -11.78
N LYS A 254 -9.38 -5.69 -11.48
CA LYS A 254 -9.83 -4.30 -11.63
C LYS A 254 -9.57 -3.43 -10.41
N GLY A 255 -9.50 -4.00 -9.21
CA GLY A 255 -9.27 -3.20 -8.02
C GLY A 255 -8.76 -3.93 -6.80
N ILE A 256 -8.09 -3.14 -5.97
CA ILE A 256 -7.43 -3.52 -4.73
C ILE A 256 -8.01 -2.66 -3.62
N LEU A 257 -8.41 -3.27 -2.50
CA LEU A 257 -8.83 -2.57 -1.29
C LEU A 257 -7.79 -2.78 -0.20
N LEU A 258 -7.16 -1.69 0.24
CA LEU A 258 -6.25 -1.64 1.36
C LEU A 258 -7.01 -1.17 2.60
N TYR A 259 -7.06 -1.98 3.65
CA TYR A 259 -7.71 -1.61 4.89
C TYR A 259 -6.83 -1.92 6.10
N GLY A 260 -7.06 -1.24 7.22
CA GLY A 260 -6.29 -1.48 8.44
C GLY A 260 -6.28 -0.27 9.35
N PRO A 261 -5.68 -0.37 10.55
CA PRO A 261 -5.59 0.74 11.49
C PRO A 261 -4.93 1.99 10.88
N PRO A 262 -5.31 3.20 11.35
CA PRO A 262 -4.69 4.44 10.90
C PRO A 262 -3.18 4.44 11.21
N GLY A 263 -2.41 5.21 10.44
CA GLY A 263 -0.96 5.33 10.67
C GLY A 263 -0.07 4.19 10.14
N CYS A 264 -0.64 3.14 9.55
CA CYS A 264 0.12 1.98 9.03
C CYS A 264 0.64 2.13 7.58
N GLY A 265 0.68 3.35 7.03
CA GLY A 265 1.30 3.61 5.73
C GLY A 265 0.48 3.20 4.49
N LYS A 266 -0.84 3.00 4.61
CA LYS A 266 -1.73 2.64 3.48
C LYS A 266 -1.63 3.61 2.30
N THR A 267 -1.72 4.91 2.58
CA THR A 267 -1.59 5.99 1.58
C THR A 267 -0.21 6.02 0.93
N LEU A 268 0.85 5.75 1.70
CA LEU A 268 2.21 5.67 1.17
C LEU A 268 2.35 4.47 0.22
N LEU A 269 1.86 3.30 0.62
CA LEU A 269 1.89 2.08 -0.19
C LEU A 269 1.13 2.28 -1.52
N ALA A 270 -0.07 2.87 -1.49
CA ALA A 270 -0.83 3.14 -2.72
C ALA A 270 -0.11 4.10 -3.68
N ARG A 271 0.49 5.18 -3.15
CA ARG A 271 1.27 6.13 -3.97
C ARG A 271 2.51 5.49 -4.57
N GLN A 272 3.22 4.66 -3.81
CA GLN A 272 4.40 3.97 -4.31
C GLN A 272 4.04 2.91 -5.35
N ILE A 273 2.92 2.19 -5.19
CA ILE A 273 2.40 1.29 -6.23
C ILE A 273 2.14 2.08 -7.52
N GLY A 274 1.48 3.24 -7.42
CA GLY A 274 1.21 4.11 -8.56
C GLY A 274 2.46 4.62 -9.26
N LYS A 275 3.52 4.92 -8.51
CA LYS A 275 4.83 5.37 -9.03
C LYS A 275 5.68 4.23 -9.60
N MET A 276 5.59 3.04 -9.01
CA MET A 276 6.34 1.85 -9.43
C MET A 276 5.85 1.31 -10.76
N LEU A 277 4.53 1.28 -10.94
CA LEU A 277 3.93 0.97 -12.22
C LEU A 277 4.26 2.15 -13.13
N ASN A 278 4.98 1.90 -14.23
CA ASN A 278 5.27 2.86 -15.29
C ASN A 278 3.99 3.15 -16.11
N ALA A 279 2.89 3.33 -15.39
CA ALA A 279 1.58 3.70 -15.87
C ALA A 279 1.52 5.22 -16.05
N ARG A 280 0.41 5.71 -16.61
CA ARG A 280 0.13 7.14 -16.62
C ARG A 280 0.04 7.67 -15.19
N GLU A 281 0.23 8.99 -15.05
CA GLU A 281 0.19 9.66 -13.74
C GLU A 281 -1.06 9.25 -12.95
N PRO A 282 -0.90 8.71 -11.72
CA PRO A 282 -2.02 8.17 -10.97
C PRO A 282 -2.96 9.30 -10.53
N LYS A 283 -4.25 9.14 -10.79
CA LYS A 283 -5.28 10.08 -10.32
C LYS A 283 -5.59 9.76 -8.87
N VAL A 284 -5.13 10.61 -7.94
CA VAL A 284 -5.44 10.50 -6.52
C VAL A 284 -6.62 11.41 -6.20
N VAL A 285 -7.66 10.83 -5.60
CA VAL A 285 -8.88 11.53 -5.17
C VAL A 285 -9.21 11.15 -3.74
N ASN A 286 -9.54 12.14 -2.92
CA ASN A 286 -10.02 11.89 -1.57
C ASN A 286 -11.53 11.62 -1.61
N GLY A 287 -12.02 10.67 -0.83
CA GLY A 287 -13.44 10.31 -0.77
C GLY A 287 -14.36 11.53 -0.58
N PRO A 288 -14.12 12.38 0.43
CA PRO A 288 -14.93 13.58 0.65
C PRO A 288 -14.91 14.59 -0.50
N GLU A 289 -13.83 14.66 -1.28
CA GLU A 289 -13.66 15.62 -2.39
C GLU A 289 -14.64 15.36 -3.54
N ILE A 290 -15.14 14.13 -3.66
CA ILE A 290 -16.10 13.72 -4.69
C ILE A 290 -17.52 14.18 -4.33
N LEU A 291 -17.80 14.44 -3.05
CA LEU A 291 -19.13 14.76 -2.56
C LEU A 291 -19.42 16.26 -2.66
N ASN A 292 -20.24 16.65 -3.64
CA ASN A 292 -20.79 17.99 -3.75
C ASN A 292 -22.22 18.07 -3.20
N LYS A 293 -22.62 19.26 -2.74
CA LYS A 293 -23.99 19.54 -2.25
C LYS A 293 -25.04 19.53 -3.36
N TYR A 294 -24.64 19.71 -4.62
CA TYR A 294 -25.53 19.73 -5.78
C TYR A 294 -25.78 18.30 -6.28
N VAL A 295 -27.05 17.94 -6.39
CA VAL A 295 -27.49 16.62 -6.85
C VAL A 295 -26.99 16.38 -8.28
N GLY A 296 -26.35 15.23 -8.51
CA GLY A 296 -25.81 14.81 -9.81
C GLY A 296 -24.37 15.26 -10.11
N GLU A 297 -23.84 16.27 -9.42
CA GLU A 297 -22.44 16.69 -9.62
C GLU A 297 -21.44 15.63 -9.14
N SER A 298 -21.71 15.00 -7.98
CA SER A 298 -20.86 13.93 -7.44
C SER A 298 -20.75 12.75 -8.42
N GLU A 299 -21.85 12.40 -9.10
CA GLU A 299 -21.86 11.35 -10.13
C GLU A 299 -21.14 11.78 -11.41
N ALA A 300 -21.28 13.04 -11.81
CA ALA A 300 -20.58 13.59 -12.96
C ALA A 300 -19.06 13.62 -12.72
N ASN A 301 -18.62 13.92 -11.49
CA ASN A 301 -17.21 13.89 -11.10
C ASN A 301 -16.64 12.47 -11.22
N ILE A 302 -17.36 11.44 -10.75
CA ILE A 302 -16.97 10.04 -10.97
C ILE A 302 -16.89 9.73 -12.47
N ARG A 303 -17.89 10.11 -13.27
CA ARG A 303 -17.87 9.89 -14.73
C ARG A 303 -16.65 10.53 -15.40
N LYS A 304 -16.29 11.77 -15.01
CA LYS A 304 -15.10 12.46 -15.52
C LYS A 304 -13.80 11.74 -15.17
N LEU A 305 -13.70 11.14 -13.98
CA LEU A 305 -12.49 10.39 -13.58
C LEU A 305 -12.21 9.20 -14.52
N PHE A 306 -13.25 8.49 -14.93
CA PHE A 306 -13.16 7.31 -15.82
C PHE A 306 -13.20 7.64 -17.32
N ALA A 307 -13.63 8.85 -17.71
CA ALA A 307 -13.81 9.22 -19.12
C ALA A 307 -12.53 9.06 -19.96
N ASP A 308 -11.39 9.51 -19.46
CA ASP A 308 -10.11 9.40 -20.17
C ASP A 308 -9.70 7.94 -20.40
N ALA A 309 -9.98 7.07 -19.42
CA ALA A 309 -9.68 5.64 -19.52
C ALA A 309 -10.63 4.93 -20.50
N GLU A 310 -11.91 5.34 -20.54
CA GLU A 310 -12.92 4.87 -21.49
C GLU A 310 -12.60 5.26 -22.94
N GLU A 311 -12.25 6.53 -23.16
CA GLU A 311 -11.89 7.02 -24.48
C GLU A 311 -10.65 6.29 -25.03
N GLU A 312 -9.63 6.10 -24.18
CA GLU A 312 -8.42 5.39 -24.57
C GLU A 312 -8.67 3.89 -24.79
N GLN A 313 -9.50 3.25 -23.97
CA GLN A 313 -9.92 1.86 -24.18
C GLN A 313 -10.67 1.70 -25.52
N ARG A 314 -11.56 2.65 -25.85
CA ARG A 314 -12.30 2.65 -27.12
C ARG A 314 -11.38 2.87 -28.33
N ARG A 315 -10.33 3.69 -28.18
CA ARG A 315 -9.39 4.03 -29.26
C ARG A 315 -8.34 2.95 -29.52
N LEU A 316 -7.78 2.37 -28.47
CA LEU A 316 -6.59 1.49 -28.54
C LEU A 316 -6.86 0.03 -28.13
N GLY A 317 -8.06 -0.27 -27.59
CA GLY A 317 -8.48 -1.63 -27.27
C GLY A 317 -7.53 -2.36 -26.31
N ALA A 318 -6.96 -3.47 -26.75
CA ALA A 318 -6.03 -4.28 -25.96
C ALA A 318 -4.64 -3.65 -25.78
N ASN A 319 -4.34 -2.56 -26.51
CA ASN A 319 -3.07 -1.82 -26.41
C ASN A 319 -3.17 -0.60 -25.51
N SER A 320 -4.31 -0.36 -24.87
CA SER A 320 -4.51 0.81 -24.00
C SER A 320 -3.58 0.76 -22.78
N GLY A 321 -3.02 1.92 -22.43
CA GLY A 321 -2.21 2.07 -21.23
C GLY A 321 -3.02 1.87 -19.95
N LEU A 322 -2.34 1.47 -18.88
CA LEU A 322 -2.97 1.32 -17.56
C LEU A 322 -3.28 2.69 -16.95
N HIS A 323 -4.54 2.89 -16.58
CA HIS A 323 -5.00 4.02 -15.78
C HIS A 323 -5.20 3.60 -14.32
N ILE A 324 -4.51 4.28 -13.41
CA ILE A 324 -4.58 4.01 -11.97
C ILE A 324 -5.40 5.11 -11.31
N ILE A 325 -6.44 4.72 -10.57
CA ILE A 325 -7.28 5.62 -9.78
C ILE A 325 -7.16 5.22 -8.31
N ILE A 326 -6.71 6.16 -7.48
CA ILE A 326 -6.51 5.94 -6.04
C ILE A 326 -7.59 6.72 -5.28
N PHE A 327 -8.43 6.01 -4.53
CA PHE A 327 -9.41 6.59 -3.63
C PHE A 327 -8.90 6.47 -2.18
N ASP A 328 -8.61 7.62 -1.56
CA ASP A 328 -8.40 7.68 -0.11
C ASP A 328 -9.74 7.83 0.62
N GLU A 329 -9.86 7.25 1.81
CA GLU A 329 -11.10 7.26 2.62
C GLU A 329 -12.35 6.85 1.82
N ILE A 330 -12.27 5.73 1.10
CA ILE A 330 -13.36 5.24 0.23
C ILE A 330 -14.66 4.96 1.01
N ASP A 331 -14.59 4.72 2.31
CA ASP A 331 -15.74 4.57 3.20
C ASP A 331 -16.58 5.85 3.34
N ALA A 332 -16.05 7.04 3.01
CA ALA A 332 -16.83 8.26 2.96
C ALA A 332 -17.87 8.25 1.81
N ILE A 333 -17.50 7.67 0.67
CA ILE A 333 -18.36 7.59 -0.53
C ILE A 333 -19.15 6.29 -0.62
N CYS A 334 -18.59 5.18 -0.13
CA CYS A 334 -19.08 3.82 -0.36
C CYS A 334 -19.68 3.18 0.90
N LYS A 335 -20.55 3.90 1.60
CA LYS A 335 -21.25 3.38 2.79
C LYS A 335 -22.27 2.29 2.42
N GLN A 336 -22.57 1.40 3.37
CA GLN A 336 -23.66 0.44 3.22
C GLN A 336 -24.99 1.13 2.89
N ARG A 337 -25.62 0.67 1.81
CA ARG A 337 -26.92 1.14 1.34
C ARG A 337 -28.01 0.89 2.36
N GLY A 338 -28.95 1.82 2.50
CA GLY A 338 -30.12 1.64 3.36
C GLY A 338 -29.88 1.88 4.86
N SER A 339 -28.70 2.38 5.27
CA SER A 339 -28.48 2.90 6.62
C SER A 339 -29.17 4.27 6.77
N MET A 340 -30.50 4.24 6.90
CA MET A 340 -31.47 5.34 6.82
C MET A 340 -31.45 6.35 7.98
N ALA A 341 -30.30 6.92 8.34
CA ALA A 341 -30.23 8.01 9.32
C ALA A 341 -29.37 9.17 8.81
N GLY A 342 -29.96 10.05 7.98
CA GLY A 342 -29.52 11.44 7.86
C GLY A 342 -28.77 11.88 6.59
N SER A 343 -28.65 11.06 5.54
CA SER A 343 -27.99 11.47 4.28
C SER A 343 -28.95 11.46 3.09
N THR A 344 -28.83 12.44 2.19
CA THR A 344 -29.76 12.82 1.12
C THR A 344 -29.90 11.82 -0.05
N GLY A 345 -29.65 10.52 0.15
CA GLY A 345 -29.67 9.50 -0.90
C GLY A 345 -28.55 9.64 -1.97
N VAL A 346 -27.81 10.76 -1.96
CA VAL A 346 -26.68 11.04 -2.85
C VAL A 346 -25.59 9.99 -2.71
N HIS A 347 -25.35 9.46 -1.49
CA HIS A 347 -24.37 8.40 -1.29
C HIS A 347 -24.71 7.15 -2.09
N ASP A 348 -25.98 6.71 -2.07
CA ASP A 348 -26.41 5.49 -2.76
C ASP A 348 -26.27 5.61 -4.29
N THR A 349 -26.56 6.79 -4.85
CA THR A 349 -26.42 7.01 -6.30
C THR A 349 -24.96 7.07 -6.74
N VAL A 350 -24.08 7.64 -5.92
CA VAL A 350 -22.62 7.66 -6.13
C VAL A 350 -22.04 6.24 -6.12
N VAL A 351 -22.44 5.38 -5.16
CA VAL A 351 -21.99 3.97 -5.15
C VAL A 351 -22.47 3.22 -6.40
N ASN A 352 -23.72 3.41 -6.81
CA ASN A 352 -24.25 2.79 -8.04
C ASN A 352 -23.47 3.24 -9.28
N GLN A 353 -23.15 4.52 -9.37
CA GLN A 353 -22.38 5.07 -10.47
C GLN A 353 -20.95 4.47 -10.51
N LEU A 354 -20.28 4.35 -9.36
CA LEU A 354 -18.96 3.72 -9.28
C LEU A 354 -18.99 2.25 -9.70
N LEU A 355 -19.99 1.49 -9.21
CA LEU A 355 -20.18 0.08 -9.58
C LEU A 355 -20.43 -0.10 -11.08
N SER A 356 -21.28 0.76 -11.66
CA SER A 356 -21.56 0.76 -13.09
C SER A 356 -20.31 1.08 -13.92
N LYS A 357 -19.39 1.91 -13.43
CA LYS A 357 -18.12 2.20 -14.12
C LYS A 357 -17.09 1.09 -14.01
N ILE A 358 -17.07 0.31 -12.92
CA ILE A 358 -16.12 -0.80 -12.75
C ILE A 358 -16.60 -2.06 -13.48
N ASP A 359 -17.89 -2.37 -13.40
CA ASP A 359 -18.49 -3.67 -13.79
C ASP A 359 -19.60 -3.52 -14.85
N GLY A 360 -19.76 -2.33 -15.41
CA GLY A 360 -20.81 -2.06 -16.40
C GLY A 360 -20.63 -2.81 -17.72
N VAL A 361 -21.57 -2.53 -18.63
CA VAL A 361 -21.68 -3.16 -19.95
C VAL A 361 -20.42 -2.93 -20.79
N GLU A 362 -19.80 -1.75 -20.69
CA GLU A 362 -18.47 -1.50 -21.26
C GLU A 362 -17.39 -1.95 -20.26
N GLN A 363 -16.90 -3.19 -20.42
CA GLN A 363 -15.84 -3.72 -19.55
C GLN A 363 -14.50 -3.04 -19.84
N LEU A 364 -14.11 -2.14 -18.93
CA LEU A 364 -12.76 -1.57 -18.88
C LEU A 364 -11.78 -2.59 -18.32
N ASN A 365 -10.79 -2.99 -19.11
CA ASN A 365 -9.69 -3.89 -18.71
C ASN A 365 -8.38 -3.14 -18.43
N ASN A 366 -8.29 -1.88 -18.87
CA ASN A 366 -7.13 -1.00 -18.73
C ASN A 366 -7.14 -0.15 -17.45
N ILE A 367 -8.07 -0.38 -16.51
CA ILE A 367 -8.16 0.37 -15.26
C ILE A 367 -7.65 -0.45 -14.08
N LEU A 368 -7.13 0.25 -13.07
CA LEU A 368 -6.85 -0.29 -11.74
C LEU A 368 -7.33 0.72 -10.68
N VAL A 369 -8.28 0.29 -9.86
CA VAL A 369 -8.83 1.08 -8.76
C VAL A 369 -8.21 0.63 -7.44
N ILE A 370 -7.54 1.53 -6.72
CA ILE A 370 -6.99 1.26 -5.39
C ILE A 370 -7.82 2.05 -4.37
N GLY A 371 -8.58 1.35 -3.55
CA GLY A 371 -9.34 1.95 -2.44
C GLY A 371 -8.59 1.81 -1.13
N MET A 372 -8.64 2.84 -0.29
CA MET A 372 -8.07 2.81 1.06
C MET A 372 -9.14 3.15 2.10
N THR A 373 -9.16 2.41 3.20
CA THR A 373 -10.07 2.68 4.32
C THR A 373 -9.48 2.29 5.68
N ASN A 374 -9.97 2.93 6.74
CA ASN A 374 -9.73 2.47 8.11
C ASN A 374 -10.86 1.54 8.62
N ARG A 375 -12.02 1.56 7.95
CA ARG A 375 -13.27 0.95 8.41
C ARG A 375 -13.88 0.06 7.32
N PRO A 376 -13.35 -1.17 7.13
CA PRO A 376 -13.88 -2.09 6.13
C PRO A 376 -15.34 -2.50 6.40
N ASP A 377 -15.78 -2.42 7.66
CA ASP A 377 -17.16 -2.70 8.11
C ASP A 377 -18.21 -1.76 7.50
N LEU A 378 -17.83 -0.52 7.19
CA LEU A 378 -18.75 0.47 6.64
C LEU A 378 -18.93 0.35 5.13
N ILE A 379 -18.04 -0.38 4.45
CA ILE A 379 -18.05 -0.46 2.99
C ILE A 379 -19.20 -1.34 2.49
N ASP A 380 -19.82 -0.93 1.40
CA ASP A 380 -20.82 -1.73 0.69
C ASP A 380 -20.24 -3.07 0.19
N GLU A 381 -20.85 -4.17 0.60
CA GLU A 381 -20.45 -5.53 0.19
C GLU A 381 -20.49 -5.75 -1.33
N ALA A 382 -21.30 -4.99 -2.07
CA ALA A 382 -21.37 -5.07 -3.52
C ALA A 382 -20.06 -4.67 -4.19
N LEU A 383 -19.28 -3.76 -3.59
CA LEU A 383 -17.94 -3.40 -4.09
C LEU A 383 -16.90 -4.47 -3.78
N LEU A 384 -17.07 -5.18 -2.67
CA LEU A 384 -16.17 -6.21 -2.16
C LEU A 384 -16.29 -7.55 -2.90
N ARG A 385 -17.17 -7.66 -3.90
CA ARG A 385 -17.34 -8.89 -4.70
C ARG A 385 -16.18 -9.08 -5.70
N PRO A 386 -15.72 -10.33 -5.91
CA PRO A 386 -14.73 -10.63 -6.95
C PRO A 386 -15.15 -10.08 -8.32
N GLY A 387 -14.19 -9.55 -9.08
CA GLY A 387 -14.43 -8.81 -10.33
C GLY A 387 -14.49 -7.29 -10.18
N ARG A 388 -14.68 -6.77 -8.95
CA ARG A 388 -14.63 -5.33 -8.60
C ARG A 388 -13.40 -5.05 -7.74
N LEU A 389 -13.56 -4.93 -6.42
CA LEU A 389 -12.45 -4.91 -5.46
C LEU A 389 -12.15 -6.35 -5.02
N GLU A 390 -11.42 -7.05 -5.89
CA GLU A 390 -11.13 -8.47 -5.72
C GLU A 390 -10.08 -8.72 -4.63
N VAL A 391 -8.99 -7.96 -4.64
CA VAL A 391 -7.90 -8.12 -3.68
C VAL A 391 -8.18 -7.25 -2.47
N LYS A 392 -8.50 -7.87 -1.34
CA LYS A 392 -8.67 -7.20 -0.05
C LYS A 392 -7.45 -7.50 0.80
N MET A 393 -6.72 -6.46 1.17
CA MET A 393 -5.52 -6.60 1.97
C MET A 393 -5.63 -5.83 3.28
N GLU A 394 -5.46 -6.56 4.38
CA GLU A 394 -5.29 -5.96 5.70
C GLU A 394 -3.82 -5.52 5.86
N ILE A 395 -3.60 -4.23 6.07
CA ILE A 395 -2.31 -3.65 6.44
C ILE A 395 -2.33 -3.47 7.96
N GLY A 396 -1.70 -4.41 8.66
CA GLY A 396 -1.59 -4.42 10.11
C GLY A 396 -0.50 -3.50 10.66
N LEU A 397 -0.31 -3.56 11.98
CA LEU A 397 0.82 -2.93 12.65
C LEU A 397 2.13 -3.63 12.24
N PRO A 398 3.25 -2.90 12.13
CA PRO A 398 4.52 -3.50 11.75
C PRO A 398 5.08 -4.42 12.85
N ASP A 399 5.57 -5.59 12.42
CA ASP A 399 6.37 -6.50 13.25
C ASP A 399 7.68 -5.81 13.70
N GLU A 400 8.36 -6.36 14.71
CA GLU A 400 9.65 -5.81 15.21
C GLU A 400 10.68 -5.60 14.10
N LYS A 401 10.82 -6.57 13.19
CA LYS A 401 11.69 -6.45 12.01
C LYS A 401 11.23 -5.33 11.07
N GLY A 402 9.91 -5.18 10.90
CA GLY A 402 9.31 -4.11 10.12
C GLY A 402 9.55 -2.73 10.73
N ARG A 403 9.42 -2.60 12.05
CA ARG A 403 9.73 -1.36 12.78
C ARG A 403 11.20 -0.99 12.61
N LEU A 404 12.11 -1.96 12.69
CA LEU A 404 13.53 -1.74 12.42
C LEU A 404 13.75 -1.23 11.00
N GLN A 405 13.11 -1.81 9.98
CA GLN A 405 13.21 -1.33 8.60
C GLN A 405 12.67 0.10 8.45
N ILE A 406 11.51 0.41 9.04
CA ILE A 406 10.90 1.75 9.01
C ILE A 406 11.82 2.78 9.67
N LEU A 407 12.30 2.51 10.89
CA LEU A 407 13.26 3.36 11.58
C LEU A 407 14.55 3.51 10.77
N HIS A 408 15.01 2.44 10.12
CA HIS A 408 16.19 2.49 9.26
C HIS A 408 16.00 3.44 8.09
N ILE A 409 14.84 3.40 7.41
CA ILE A 409 14.49 4.27 6.29
C ILE A 409 14.46 5.74 6.73
N HIS A 410 13.76 6.06 7.82
CA HIS A 410 13.65 7.45 8.30
C HIS A 410 14.97 8.01 8.83
N THR A 411 15.84 7.17 9.39
CA THR A 411 17.16 7.58 9.88
C THR A 411 18.26 7.53 8.81
N ALA A 412 18.02 6.96 7.63
CA ALA A 412 19.05 6.80 6.59
C ALA A 412 19.62 8.15 6.12
N ARG A 413 18.76 9.15 5.94
CA ARG A 413 19.19 10.50 5.54
C ARG A 413 20.01 11.19 6.63
N MET A 414 19.61 11.05 7.90
CA MET A 414 20.35 11.59 9.03
C MET A 414 21.73 10.95 9.17
N ARG A 415 21.81 9.63 8.98
CA ARG A 415 23.06 8.88 9.00
C ARG A 415 23.97 9.26 7.84
N GLY A 416 23.42 9.43 6.63
CA GLY A 416 24.17 9.89 5.47
C GLY A 416 24.83 11.26 5.67
N HIS A 417 24.24 12.12 6.50
CA HIS A 417 24.75 13.45 6.85
C HIS A 417 25.48 13.49 8.20
N GLN A 418 25.72 12.35 8.86
CA GLN A 418 26.43 12.26 10.15
C GLN A 418 25.77 13.06 11.31
N LEU A 419 24.45 13.26 11.23
CA LEU A 419 23.64 13.95 12.25
C LEU A 419 23.00 12.99 13.28
N LEU A 420 23.26 11.69 13.14
CA LEU A 420 22.85 10.67 14.12
C LEU A 420 24.10 10.23 14.88
N SER A 421 24.06 10.33 16.20
CA SER A 421 25.16 9.89 17.06
C SER A 421 25.30 8.36 17.05
N ALA A 422 26.52 7.88 17.31
CA ALA A 422 26.85 6.45 17.30
C ALA A 422 26.28 5.68 18.52
N ASP A 423 25.75 6.39 19.51
CA ASP A 423 25.09 5.83 20.70
C ASP A 423 23.67 5.31 20.43
N VAL A 424 23.08 5.64 19.27
CA VAL A 424 21.71 5.23 18.92
C VAL A 424 21.72 3.84 18.28
N ASP A 425 21.26 2.83 19.02
CA ASP A 425 20.93 1.52 18.45
C ASP A 425 19.45 1.46 18.03
N ILE A 426 19.23 1.28 16.73
CA ILE A 426 17.88 1.19 16.15
C ILE A 426 17.19 -0.13 16.53
N LYS A 427 17.97 -1.19 16.82
CA LYS A 427 17.40 -2.45 17.32
C LYS A 427 16.79 -2.26 18.70
N GLU A 428 17.49 -1.55 19.58
CA GLU A 428 16.98 -1.17 20.90
C GLU A 428 15.67 -0.39 20.75
N LEU A 429 15.65 0.65 19.92
CA LEU A 429 14.43 1.43 19.68
C LEU A 429 13.27 0.59 19.13
N ALA A 430 13.54 -0.37 18.24
CA ALA A 430 12.50 -1.24 17.69
C ALA A 430 11.91 -2.21 18.73
N MET A 431 12.70 -2.63 19.72
CA MET A 431 12.26 -3.47 20.84
C MET A 431 11.38 -2.70 21.83
N GLU A 432 11.76 -1.45 22.14
CA GLU A 432 11.02 -0.58 23.07
C GLU A 432 9.71 -0.03 22.46
N THR A 433 9.69 0.24 21.16
CA THR A 433 8.51 0.80 20.43
C THR A 433 7.45 -0.25 20.08
N LYS A 434 7.01 -1.04 21.06
CA LYS A 434 5.97 -2.07 20.86
C LYS A 434 4.65 -1.43 20.39
N ASN A 435 4.03 -2.02 19.37
CA ASN A 435 2.80 -1.57 18.70
C ASN A 435 2.81 -0.18 18.04
N PHE A 436 3.97 0.46 17.88
CA PHE A 436 4.02 1.71 17.14
C PHE A 436 3.69 1.45 15.66
N SER A 437 2.78 2.25 15.12
CA SER A 437 2.48 2.33 13.70
C SER A 437 3.60 3.07 12.94
N GLY A 438 3.63 2.94 11.61
CA GLY A 438 4.65 3.60 10.78
C GLY A 438 4.66 5.13 10.98
N ALA A 439 3.49 5.75 11.09
CA ALA A 439 3.37 7.19 11.35
C ALA A 439 3.84 7.58 12.76
N GLU A 440 3.63 6.74 13.77
CA GLU A 440 4.12 6.99 15.13
C GLU A 440 5.64 6.82 15.23
N LEU A 441 6.22 5.85 14.51
CA LEU A 441 7.68 5.71 14.40
C LEU A 441 8.31 6.92 13.70
N GLU A 442 7.68 7.42 12.63
CA GLU A 442 8.10 8.68 12.00
C GLU A 442 7.97 9.85 12.98
N GLY A 443 6.87 9.90 13.73
CA GLY A 443 6.62 10.88 14.78
C GLY A 443 7.69 10.88 15.86
N LEU A 444 8.12 9.70 16.31
CA LEU A 444 9.20 9.52 17.29
C LEU A 444 10.53 10.07 16.76
N VAL A 445 10.89 9.76 15.52
CA VAL A 445 12.11 10.30 14.90
C VAL A 445 12.04 11.82 14.78
N ARG A 446 10.86 12.37 14.40
CA ARG A 446 10.65 13.82 14.28
C ARG A 446 10.68 14.53 15.64
N ALA A 447 10.11 13.92 16.67
CA ALA A 447 10.15 14.44 18.03
C ALA A 447 11.59 14.46 18.56
N ALA A 448 12.34 13.37 18.40
CA ALA A 448 13.76 13.31 18.78
C ALA A 448 14.61 14.37 18.04
N GLN A 449 14.35 14.61 16.75
CA GLN A 449 14.97 15.70 16.00
C GLN A 449 14.64 17.07 16.59
N SER A 450 13.36 17.31 16.93
CA SER A 450 12.91 18.55 17.55
C SER A 450 13.55 18.77 18.92
N THR A 451 13.63 17.73 19.75
CA THR A 451 14.28 17.77 21.07
C THR A 451 15.76 18.08 20.94
N ALA A 452 16.46 17.43 19.99
CA ALA A 452 17.86 17.72 19.71
C ALA A 452 18.05 19.18 19.23
N MET A 453 17.22 19.66 18.31
CA MET A 453 17.26 21.06 17.87
C MET A 453 17.04 22.04 19.03
N ASN A 454 16.07 21.74 19.91
CA ASN A 454 15.74 22.57 21.06
C ASN A 454 16.89 22.64 22.08
N ARG A 455 17.69 21.57 22.25
CA ARG A 455 18.89 21.60 23.13
C ARG A 455 19.91 22.67 22.71
N HIS A 456 19.97 23.02 21.43
CA HIS A 456 20.93 23.98 20.88
C HIS A 456 20.33 25.40 20.71
N ILE A 457 19.02 25.56 20.87
CA ILE A 457 18.35 26.87 20.91
C ILE A 457 18.41 27.40 22.34
N LYS A 458 19.28 28.38 22.62
CA LYS A 458 19.30 29.05 23.92
C LYS A 458 18.02 29.86 24.11
N ALA A 459 17.28 29.57 25.18
CA ALA A 459 16.17 30.38 25.64
C ALA A 459 16.68 31.71 26.25
N SER A 460 17.18 32.60 25.41
CA SER A 460 17.41 34.01 25.72
C SER A 460 16.46 34.87 24.89
N THR A 461 16.13 36.07 25.37
CA THR A 461 15.07 36.98 24.86
C THR A 461 15.16 37.34 23.37
N LYS A 462 16.26 36.98 22.69
CA LYS A 462 16.38 36.88 21.24
C LYS A 462 16.79 35.45 20.87
N VAL A 463 16.05 34.84 19.95
CA VAL A 463 16.42 33.57 19.32
C VAL A 463 17.62 33.83 18.41
N GLU A 464 18.83 33.79 18.97
CA GLU A 464 20.07 33.76 18.19
C GLU A 464 20.51 32.30 18.06
N VAL A 465 20.53 31.81 16.82
CA VAL A 465 21.05 30.48 16.50
C VAL A 465 22.57 30.57 16.49
N ASP A 466 23.20 29.91 17.44
CA ASP A 466 24.65 29.79 17.54
C ASP A 466 25.13 28.83 16.42
N MET A 467 25.55 29.38 15.26
CA MET A 467 25.85 28.59 14.05
C MET A 467 26.95 27.53 14.28
N GLU A 468 27.94 27.79 15.12
CA GLU A 468 28.99 26.82 15.47
C GLU A 468 28.43 25.62 16.26
N LYS A 469 27.37 25.82 17.05
CA LYS A 469 26.70 24.73 17.77
C LYS A 469 25.64 24.01 16.93
N ALA A 470 25.16 24.64 15.87
CA ALA A 470 24.28 23.99 14.90
C ALA A 470 25.05 22.98 14.03
N GLU A 471 26.33 23.26 13.72
CA GLU A 471 27.18 22.34 12.95
C GLU A 471 27.58 21.06 13.74
N SER A 472 27.56 21.11 15.07
CA SER A 472 27.82 19.95 15.95
C SER A 472 26.53 19.23 16.40
N LEU A 473 25.37 19.59 15.85
CA LEU A 473 24.10 19.00 16.23
C LEU A 473 24.05 17.52 15.84
N GLN A 474 23.94 16.65 16.85
CA GLN A 474 23.68 15.24 16.66
C GLN A 474 22.51 14.79 17.52
N VAL A 475 21.62 13.99 16.92
CA VAL A 475 20.54 13.33 17.65
C VAL A 475 21.13 12.15 18.42
N THR A 476 20.95 12.17 19.73
CA THR A 476 21.52 11.21 20.69
C THR A 476 20.46 10.22 21.16
N ARG A 477 20.89 9.13 21.82
CA ARG A 477 19.98 8.14 22.41
C ARG A 477 19.05 8.78 23.45
N GLY A 478 19.55 9.76 24.20
CA GLY A 478 18.76 10.49 25.19
C GLY A 478 17.57 11.24 24.59
N ASP A 479 17.70 11.78 23.37
CA ASP A 479 16.61 12.48 22.70
C ASP A 479 15.46 11.52 22.34
N PHE A 480 15.79 10.31 21.86
CA PHE A 480 14.78 9.30 21.54
C PHE A 480 14.04 8.81 22.78
N LEU A 481 14.75 8.56 23.88
CA LEU A 481 14.12 8.13 25.14
C LEU A 481 13.25 9.22 25.74
N ALA A 482 13.73 10.47 25.74
CA ALA A 482 12.95 11.61 26.23
C ALA A 482 11.65 11.81 25.43
N SER A 483 11.71 11.64 24.10
CA SER A 483 10.53 11.75 23.24
C SER A 483 9.58 10.55 23.34
N LEU A 484 10.08 9.35 23.63
CA LEU A 484 9.25 8.18 23.93
C LEU A 484 8.46 8.37 25.23
N GLU A 485 9.08 8.98 26.24
CA GLU A 485 8.46 9.19 27.55
C GLU A 485 7.44 10.34 27.53
N ASN A 486 7.75 11.46 26.87
CA ASN A 486 6.99 12.70 27.01
C ASN A 486 6.14 13.07 25.79
N ASP A 487 6.62 12.83 24.57
CA ASP A 487 6.05 13.43 23.36
C ASP A 487 5.09 12.48 22.61
N ILE A 488 5.51 11.23 22.38
CA ILE A 488 4.81 10.29 21.50
C ILE A 488 4.30 9.10 22.31
N LYS A 489 2.98 9.05 22.48
CA LYS A 489 2.28 7.90 23.06
C LYS A 489 1.68 7.04 21.95
N PRO A 490 1.77 5.70 22.04
CA PRO A 490 1.14 4.82 21.07
C PRO A 490 -0.38 4.95 21.15
N ALA A 491 -1.04 5.16 20.01
CA ALA A 491 -2.50 5.16 19.90
C ALA A 491 -3.08 3.76 20.11
N PHE A 492 -2.32 2.72 19.73
CA PHE A 492 -2.66 1.31 19.97
C PHE A 492 -1.81 0.70 21.09
N GLY A 493 -2.41 0.52 22.26
CA GLY A 493 -1.81 -0.27 23.35
C GLY A 493 -1.68 0.46 24.68
N THR A 494 -0.66 0.05 25.43
CA THR A 494 -0.36 0.37 26.82
C THR A 494 -0.03 1.85 27.00
N ASN A 495 -1.01 2.64 27.42
CA ASN A 495 -0.72 3.95 27.98
C ASN A 495 -0.12 3.73 29.37
N GLN A 496 1.19 3.88 29.52
CA GLN A 496 1.89 3.60 30.78
C GLN A 496 1.34 4.46 31.95
N GLU A 497 0.86 5.66 31.66
CA GLU A 497 0.15 6.54 32.60
C GLU A 497 -1.18 5.94 33.10
N ASP A 498 -1.92 5.22 32.25
CA ASP A 498 -3.16 4.56 32.68
C ASP A 498 -2.83 3.50 33.76
N TYR A 499 -1.72 2.76 33.62
CA TYR A 499 -1.32 1.73 34.61
C TYR A 499 -0.90 2.34 35.95
N ALA A 500 -0.15 3.44 35.92
CA ALA A 500 0.24 4.16 37.13
C ALA A 500 -1.00 4.60 37.95
N SER A 501 -2.11 4.91 37.29
CA SER A 501 -3.37 5.24 37.97
C SER A 501 -3.99 4.04 38.71
N TYR A 502 -3.83 2.82 38.21
CA TYR A 502 -4.33 1.60 38.85
C TYR A 502 -3.37 1.04 39.91
N ILE A 503 -2.07 1.32 39.79
CA ILE A 503 -1.00 0.90 40.72
C ILE A 503 -0.39 2.15 41.39
N MET A 504 -1.12 2.78 42.31
CA MET A 504 -0.66 4.02 42.96
C MET A 504 0.54 3.82 43.89
N ASN A 505 0.57 2.74 44.66
CA ASN A 505 1.56 2.50 45.72
C ASN A 505 2.45 1.28 45.45
N GLY A 506 2.56 0.87 44.18
CA GLY A 506 3.19 -0.40 43.82
C GLY A 506 2.44 -1.63 44.34
N ILE A 507 3.08 -2.79 44.25
CA ILE A 507 2.57 -4.06 44.81
C ILE A 507 3.40 -4.41 46.04
N ILE A 508 2.73 -4.49 47.18
CA ILE A 508 3.34 -4.82 48.48
C ILE A 508 3.24 -6.34 48.66
N LYS A 509 4.39 -7.01 48.76
CA LYS A 509 4.47 -8.46 49.00
C LYS A 509 4.35 -8.75 50.51
N TRP A 510 3.17 -8.49 51.07
CA TRP A 510 2.89 -8.64 52.51
C TRP A 510 2.81 -10.10 53.01
N GLY A 511 2.95 -11.08 52.12
CA GLY A 511 3.05 -12.48 52.48
C GLY A 511 2.96 -13.42 51.28
N ASP A 512 3.07 -14.72 51.54
CA ASP A 512 3.00 -15.80 50.55
C ASP A 512 1.80 -15.72 49.58
N PRO A 513 0.58 -15.31 50.00
CA PRO A 513 -0.55 -15.29 49.08
C PRO A 513 -0.32 -14.37 47.87
N VAL A 514 0.36 -13.24 48.05
CA VAL A 514 0.64 -12.31 46.94
C VAL A 514 1.62 -12.95 45.96
N THR A 515 2.67 -13.59 46.47
CA THR A 515 3.66 -14.28 45.64
C THR A 515 2.99 -15.42 44.86
N ARG A 516 2.16 -16.24 45.50
CA ARG A 516 1.41 -17.31 44.81
C ARG A 516 0.50 -16.78 43.69
N VAL A 517 -0.21 -15.68 43.93
CA VAL A 517 -1.08 -15.07 42.90
C VAL A 517 -0.26 -14.58 41.70
N LEU A 518 0.91 -13.99 41.92
CA LEU A 518 1.79 -13.55 40.85
C LEU A 518 2.42 -14.73 40.11
N ASP A 519 2.87 -15.76 40.84
CA ASP A 519 3.45 -16.99 40.26
C ASP A 519 2.40 -17.74 39.41
N ASP A 520 1.17 -17.88 39.91
CA ASP A 520 0.05 -18.46 39.16
C ASP A 520 -0.30 -17.60 37.93
N GLY A 521 -0.23 -16.28 38.07
CA GLY A 521 -0.38 -15.33 36.96
C GLY A 521 0.67 -15.54 35.87
N GLU A 522 1.94 -15.65 36.23
CA GLU A 522 3.05 -15.91 35.30
C GLU A 522 2.89 -17.27 34.60
N LEU A 523 2.46 -18.31 35.31
CA LEU A 523 2.18 -19.62 34.71
C LEU A 523 1.09 -19.53 33.63
N LEU A 524 0.03 -18.74 33.86
CA LEU A 524 -1.04 -18.52 32.88
C LEU A 524 -0.60 -17.68 31.68
N VAL A 525 0.26 -16.69 31.91
CA VAL A 525 0.91 -15.92 30.84
C VAL A 525 1.75 -16.85 29.96
N GLN A 526 2.56 -17.72 30.56
CA GLN A 526 3.37 -18.69 29.83
C GLN A 526 2.51 -19.71 29.08
N GLN A 527 1.41 -20.16 29.67
CA GLN A 527 0.44 -21.03 29.00
C GLN A 527 -0.11 -20.36 27.74
N THR A 528 -0.50 -19.09 27.84
CA THR A 528 -1.01 -18.32 26.69
C THR A 528 0.07 -18.19 25.63
N LYS A 529 1.31 -17.89 26.01
CA LYS A 529 2.43 -17.66 25.08
C LYS A 529 2.87 -18.93 24.34
N ASN A 530 2.99 -20.05 25.07
CA ASN A 530 3.61 -21.28 24.56
C ASN A 530 2.61 -22.29 23.97
N SER A 531 1.34 -22.28 24.40
CA SER A 531 0.35 -23.23 23.92
C SER A 531 -0.27 -22.77 22.60
N ASP A 532 -0.35 -23.67 21.62
CA ASP A 532 -1.10 -23.45 20.38
C ASP A 532 -2.49 -24.10 20.42
N ARG A 533 -2.74 -24.99 21.39
CA ARG A 533 -4.03 -25.67 21.58
C ARG A 533 -5.04 -24.78 22.32
N THR A 534 -4.55 -23.91 23.19
CA THR A 534 -5.36 -22.99 24.01
C THR A 534 -4.98 -21.55 23.66
N PRO A 535 -5.44 -21.03 22.50
CA PRO A 535 -5.15 -19.66 22.09
C PRO A 535 -5.89 -18.62 22.94
N LEU A 536 -6.89 -19.04 23.70
CA LEU A 536 -7.65 -18.22 24.62
C LEU A 536 -7.51 -18.79 26.03
N VAL A 537 -7.06 -17.96 26.97
CA VAL A 537 -7.02 -18.28 28.40
C VAL A 537 -7.77 -17.19 29.15
N SER A 538 -8.74 -17.59 29.96
CA SER A 538 -9.54 -16.67 30.77
C SER A 538 -9.37 -17.00 32.25
N VAL A 539 -8.93 -16.02 33.03
CA VAL A 539 -8.73 -16.13 34.49
C VAL A 539 -9.59 -15.12 35.23
N LEU A 540 -10.19 -15.55 36.34
CA LEU A 540 -10.95 -14.69 37.24
C LEU A 540 -10.20 -14.52 38.56
N LEU A 541 -9.82 -13.29 38.90
CA LEU A 541 -9.34 -12.93 40.24
C LEU A 541 -10.54 -12.63 41.12
N GLU A 542 -10.79 -13.50 42.07
CA GLU A 542 -11.85 -13.33 43.08
C GLU A 542 -11.26 -12.98 44.44
N GLY A 543 -12.02 -12.29 45.28
CA GLY A 543 -11.63 -12.03 46.65
C GLY A 543 -12.42 -10.90 47.28
N PRO A 544 -12.27 -10.64 48.58
CA PRO A 544 -13.02 -9.59 49.27
C PRO A 544 -12.81 -8.20 48.63
N PRO A 545 -13.76 -7.26 48.82
CA PRO A 545 -13.56 -5.89 48.35
C PRO A 545 -12.34 -5.26 49.03
N HIS A 546 -11.66 -4.34 48.34
CA HIS A 546 -10.46 -3.65 48.83
C HIS A 546 -9.19 -4.53 49.02
N SER A 547 -9.16 -5.75 48.50
CA SER A 547 -7.97 -6.64 48.56
C SER A 547 -6.88 -6.31 47.52
N GLY A 548 -7.14 -5.43 46.57
CA GLY A 548 -6.15 -5.02 45.55
C GLY A 548 -6.15 -5.87 44.26
N LYS A 549 -7.23 -6.59 43.97
CA LYS A 549 -7.38 -7.44 42.77
C LYS A 549 -7.04 -6.72 41.46
N THR A 550 -7.59 -5.53 41.25
CA THR A 550 -7.34 -4.70 40.05
C THR A 550 -5.85 -4.38 39.88
N ALA A 551 -5.17 -4.04 40.98
CA ALA A 551 -3.74 -3.74 40.96
C ALA A 551 -2.91 -4.98 40.65
N LEU A 552 -3.28 -6.15 41.21
CA LEU A 552 -2.63 -7.43 40.90
C LEU A 552 -2.87 -7.85 39.44
N ALA A 553 -4.10 -7.69 38.92
CA ALA A 553 -4.41 -7.96 37.52
C ALA A 553 -3.59 -7.07 36.58
N ALA A 554 -3.51 -5.77 36.88
CA ALA A 554 -2.69 -4.83 36.13
C ALA A 554 -1.19 -5.20 36.19
N LYS A 555 -0.71 -5.67 37.36
CA LYS A 555 0.69 -6.09 37.51
C LYS A 555 1.01 -7.35 36.72
N ILE A 556 0.15 -8.38 36.78
CA ILE A 556 0.30 -9.60 35.98
C ILE A 556 0.29 -9.26 34.49
N ALA A 557 -0.60 -8.35 34.08
CA ALA A 557 -0.68 -7.89 32.71
C ALA A 557 0.60 -7.14 32.29
N GLU A 558 1.16 -6.27 33.14
CA GLU A 558 2.43 -5.58 32.90
C GLU A 558 3.62 -6.56 32.79
N GLU A 559 3.75 -7.50 33.74
CA GLU A 559 4.83 -8.50 33.77
C GLU A 559 4.77 -9.45 32.57
N SER A 560 3.58 -9.67 32.00
CA SER A 560 3.41 -10.49 30.80
C SER A 560 4.21 -10.00 29.59
N ASN A 561 4.54 -8.70 29.56
CA ASN A 561 5.23 -8.05 28.46
C ASN A 561 4.57 -8.26 27.09
N PHE A 562 3.26 -8.53 27.07
CA PHE A 562 2.53 -8.70 25.83
C PHE A 562 2.50 -7.37 25.05
N PRO A 563 2.57 -7.42 23.71
CA PRO A 563 2.52 -6.23 22.87
C PRO A 563 1.28 -5.40 23.16
N PHE A 564 0.08 -6.02 23.20
CA PHE A 564 -1.15 -5.29 23.45
C PHE A 564 -1.73 -5.63 24.82
N ILE A 565 -1.82 -4.63 25.69
CA ILE A 565 -2.49 -4.77 26.98
C ILE A 565 -3.52 -3.64 27.13
N LYS A 566 -4.75 -3.99 27.49
CA LYS A 566 -5.82 -3.01 27.69
C LYS A 566 -6.67 -3.35 28.91
N ILE A 567 -6.92 -2.33 29.73
CA ILE A 567 -7.83 -2.41 30.87
C ILE A 567 -9.20 -1.87 30.45
N CYS A 568 -10.21 -2.74 30.51
CA CYS A 568 -11.62 -2.45 30.36
C CYS A 568 -12.21 -2.18 31.76
N SER A 569 -12.17 -0.92 32.17
CA SER A 569 -12.69 -0.48 33.46
C SER A 569 -14.02 0.29 33.27
N PRO A 570 -14.96 0.17 34.23
CA PRO A 570 -16.21 0.94 34.22
C PRO A 570 -16.01 2.46 34.32
N ASP A 571 -14.85 2.93 34.78
CA ASP A 571 -14.50 4.37 34.88
C ASP A 571 -14.58 5.11 33.53
N LYS A 572 -14.20 4.45 32.44
CA LYS A 572 -14.23 4.98 31.06
C LYS A 572 -15.59 4.85 30.40
N MET A 573 -16.55 4.20 31.07
CA MET A 573 -17.90 3.90 30.55
C MET A 573 -19.02 4.51 31.42
N ILE A 574 -18.70 5.53 32.22
CA ILE A 574 -19.68 6.20 33.08
C ILE A 574 -20.76 6.88 32.22
N GLY A 575 -22.02 6.61 32.55
CA GLY A 575 -23.19 7.21 31.86
C GLY A 575 -23.53 6.56 30.51
N PHE A 576 -22.80 5.51 30.11
CA PHE A 576 -23.12 4.78 28.88
C PHE A 576 -24.39 3.95 29.05
N SER A 577 -25.20 3.91 27.99
CA SER A 577 -26.26 2.92 27.86
C SER A 577 -25.67 1.52 27.69
N GLU A 578 -26.48 0.49 27.91
CA GLU A 578 -26.08 -0.92 27.79
C GLU A 578 -25.49 -1.22 26.40
N THR A 579 -26.08 -0.66 25.34
CA THR A 579 -25.59 -0.78 23.96
C THR A 579 -24.23 -0.11 23.78
N ALA A 580 -24.05 1.09 24.33
CA ALA A 580 -22.78 1.81 24.24
C ALA A 580 -21.65 1.09 25.00
N LYS A 581 -21.95 0.52 26.18
CA LYS A 581 -21.01 -0.36 26.91
C LYS A 581 -20.63 -1.59 26.08
N CYS A 582 -21.60 -2.27 25.49
CA CYS A 582 -21.33 -3.43 24.62
C CYS A 582 -20.48 -3.05 23.40
N GLN A 583 -20.73 -1.90 22.77
CA GLN A 583 -19.92 -1.43 21.64
C GLN A 583 -18.49 -1.08 22.06
N ALA A 584 -18.31 -0.46 23.24
CA ALA A 584 -16.99 -0.15 23.78
C ALA A 584 -16.19 -1.43 24.08
N MET A 585 -16.82 -2.41 24.73
CA MET A 585 -16.22 -3.73 24.98
C MET A 585 -15.87 -4.44 23.68
N LYS A 586 -16.82 -4.50 22.74
CA LYS A 586 -16.59 -5.10 21.41
C LYS A 586 -15.38 -4.48 20.73
N LYS A 587 -15.25 -3.15 20.75
CA LYS A 587 -14.09 -2.44 20.19
C LYS A 587 -12.78 -2.86 20.86
N ILE A 588 -12.74 -2.96 22.20
CA ILE A 588 -11.54 -3.37 22.95
C ILE A 588 -11.11 -4.78 22.53
N PHE A 589 -12.05 -5.73 22.44
CA PHE A 589 -11.74 -7.10 22.02
C PHE A 589 -11.36 -7.18 20.54
N ASP A 590 -12.04 -6.43 19.65
CA ASP A 590 -11.69 -6.39 18.23
C ASP A 590 -10.29 -5.79 18.00
N ASP A 591 -9.87 -4.81 18.82
CA ASP A 591 -8.51 -4.28 18.81
C ASP A 591 -7.50 -5.29 19.40
N ALA A 592 -7.86 -6.00 20.47
CA ALA A 592 -7.03 -7.06 21.04
C ALA A 592 -6.80 -8.21 20.04
N TYR A 593 -7.81 -8.52 19.22
CA TYR A 593 -7.70 -9.52 18.17
C TYR A 593 -6.80 -9.09 17.03
N LYS A 594 -6.36 -7.83 16.90
CA LYS A 594 -5.41 -7.43 15.85
C LYS A 594 -3.96 -7.77 16.21
N SER A 595 -3.66 -7.90 17.50
CA SER A 595 -2.31 -8.23 17.97
C SER A 595 -2.07 -9.75 17.97
N GLN A 596 -0.80 -10.15 17.83
CA GLN A 596 -0.41 -11.57 17.92
C GLN A 596 -0.56 -12.11 19.34
N LEU A 597 -0.19 -11.31 20.34
CA LEU A 597 -0.34 -11.60 21.76
C LEU A 597 -1.03 -10.41 22.42
N SER A 598 -2.14 -10.66 23.10
CA SER A 598 -2.88 -9.61 23.80
C SER A 598 -3.34 -10.05 25.19
N CYS A 599 -3.38 -9.09 26.12
CA CYS A 599 -3.96 -9.26 27.45
C CYS A 599 -5.06 -8.21 27.65
N VAL A 600 -6.26 -8.64 28.01
CA VAL A 600 -7.39 -7.77 28.32
C VAL A 600 -7.79 -7.97 29.77
N VAL A 601 -7.71 -6.91 30.57
CA VAL A 601 -8.18 -6.92 31.95
C VAL A 601 -9.60 -6.36 31.97
N VAL A 602 -10.57 -7.14 32.43
CA VAL A 602 -11.96 -6.72 32.65
C VAL A 602 -12.13 -6.46 34.14
N ASP A 603 -12.14 -5.18 34.51
CA ASP A 603 -12.14 -4.76 35.91
C ASP A 603 -13.56 -4.61 36.47
N ASP A 604 -13.74 -4.99 37.74
CA ASP A 604 -14.98 -4.90 38.52
C ASP A 604 -16.20 -5.33 37.69
N ILE A 605 -16.27 -6.62 37.33
CA ILE A 605 -17.32 -7.18 36.46
C ILE A 605 -18.72 -6.84 36.99
N GLU A 606 -18.95 -6.93 38.30
CA GLU A 606 -20.23 -6.58 38.92
C GLU A 606 -20.66 -5.12 38.63
N ARG A 607 -19.70 -4.21 38.48
CA ARG A 607 -19.96 -2.79 38.22
C ARG A 607 -20.15 -2.52 36.72
N LEU A 608 -19.46 -3.27 35.85
CA LEU A 608 -19.75 -3.23 34.41
C LEU A 608 -21.19 -3.68 34.10
N LEU A 609 -21.67 -4.70 34.82
CA LEU A 609 -23.02 -5.25 34.72
C LEU A 609 -24.10 -4.42 35.43
N ASP A 610 -23.73 -3.30 36.07
CA ASP A 610 -24.61 -2.47 36.91
C ASP A 610 -25.37 -3.30 37.97
N TYR A 611 -24.73 -4.32 38.54
CA TYR A 611 -25.40 -5.23 39.47
C TYR A 611 -25.71 -4.57 40.81
N VAL A 612 -26.97 -4.69 41.24
CA VAL A 612 -27.47 -4.20 42.53
C VAL A 612 -28.11 -5.36 43.31
N PRO A 613 -27.72 -5.58 44.59
CA PRO A 613 -28.23 -6.72 45.37
C PRO A 613 -29.70 -6.58 45.80
N ILE A 614 -30.24 -5.36 45.87
CA ILE A 614 -31.64 -5.10 46.24
C ILE A 614 -32.53 -5.36 45.02
N GLY A 615 -33.18 -6.53 44.99
CA GLY A 615 -34.03 -7.00 43.90
C GLY A 615 -33.21 -7.22 42.63
N PRO A 616 -32.43 -8.32 42.53
CA PRO A 616 -31.24 -8.45 41.68
C PRO A 616 -31.46 -7.90 40.28
N ARG A 617 -31.01 -6.66 40.08
CA ARG A 617 -31.07 -5.95 38.80
C ARG A 617 -29.66 -5.87 38.25
N PHE A 618 -29.51 -6.21 36.97
CA PHE A 618 -28.27 -6.14 36.22
C PHE A 618 -28.59 -6.01 34.73
N SER A 619 -27.64 -5.51 33.96
CA SER A 619 -27.75 -5.38 32.51
C SER A 619 -27.48 -6.71 31.82
N ASN A 620 -28.54 -7.46 31.53
CA ASN A 620 -28.43 -8.77 30.85
C ASN A 620 -27.77 -8.66 29.46
N LEU A 621 -27.96 -7.54 28.74
CA LEU A 621 -27.33 -7.34 27.43
C LEU A 621 -25.79 -7.37 27.54
N VAL A 622 -25.24 -6.70 28.55
CA VAL A 622 -23.79 -6.65 28.82
C VAL A 622 -23.30 -8.02 29.28
N LEU A 623 -24.07 -8.72 30.12
CA LEU A 623 -23.78 -10.08 30.57
C LEU A 623 -23.61 -11.05 29.39
N GLN A 624 -24.61 -11.11 28.50
CA GLN A 624 -24.58 -12.00 27.34
C GLN A 624 -23.44 -11.66 26.39
N ALA A 625 -23.19 -10.36 26.15
CA ALA A 625 -22.07 -9.92 25.34
C ALA A 625 -20.72 -10.39 25.92
N LEU A 626 -20.52 -10.23 27.23
CA LEU A 626 -19.28 -10.64 27.89
C LEU A 626 -19.10 -12.16 27.89
N LEU A 627 -20.16 -12.95 28.13
CA LEU A 627 -20.11 -14.42 28.04
C LEU A 627 -19.69 -14.91 26.65
N VAL A 628 -20.18 -14.26 25.59
CA VAL A 628 -19.77 -14.56 24.21
C VAL A 628 -18.31 -14.19 23.99
N LEU A 629 -17.86 -13.02 24.47
CA LEU A 629 -16.48 -12.56 24.32
C LEU A 629 -15.47 -13.46 25.07
N LEU A 630 -15.85 -13.97 26.25
CA LEU A 630 -15.02 -14.91 27.03
C LEU A 630 -14.84 -16.27 26.37
N LYS A 631 -15.76 -16.67 25.47
CA LYS A 631 -15.70 -17.96 24.73
C LYS A 631 -15.22 -17.81 23.29
N LYS A 632 -15.18 -16.58 22.76
CA LYS A 632 -14.83 -16.31 21.37
C LYS A 632 -13.32 -16.46 21.16
N ALA A 633 -12.93 -17.54 20.49
CA ALA A 633 -11.54 -17.78 20.12
C ALA A 633 -11.00 -16.68 19.18
N PRO A 634 -9.76 -16.21 19.38
CA PRO A 634 -9.12 -15.28 18.47
C PRO A 634 -8.85 -15.92 17.09
N PRO A 635 -8.65 -15.12 16.03
CA PRO A 635 -8.25 -15.61 14.72
C PRO A 635 -6.94 -16.42 14.75
N GLN A 636 -6.74 -17.29 13.75
CA GLN A 636 -5.59 -18.21 13.71
C GLN A 636 -4.25 -17.49 13.88
N GLY A 637 -3.40 -18.02 14.76
CA GLY A 637 -2.07 -17.48 15.05
C GLY A 637 -2.05 -16.30 16.03
N ARG A 638 -3.20 -15.90 16.57
CA ARG A 638 -3.33 -14.85 17.59
C ARG A 638 -3.74 -15.47 18.93
N LYS A 639 -3.20 -14.96 20.03
CA LYS A 639 -3.41 -15.50 21.39
C LYS A 639 -3.87 -14.39 22.33
N LEU A 640 -4.84 -14.70 23.19
CA LEU A 640 -5.51 -13.75 24.06
C LEU A 640 -5.57 -14.29 25.50
N LEU A 641 -5.10 -13.48 26.44
CA LEU A 641 -5.29 -13.65 27.88
C LEU A 641 -6.37 -12.67 28.36
N ILE A 642 -7.38 -13.17 29.06
CA ILE A 642 -8.42 -12.35 29.68
C ILE A 642 -8.32 -12.48 31.19
N ILE A 643 -8.18 -11.36 31.90
CA ILE A 643 -8.16 -11.32 33.37
C ILE A 643 -9.41 -10.58 33.85
N GLY A 644 -10.35 -11.28 34.45
CA GLY A 644 -11.52 -10.69 35.11
C GLY A 644 -11.24 -10.41 36.58
N THR A 645 -11.76 -9.33 37.14
CA THR A 645 -11.78 -9.11 38.60
C THR A 645 -13.21 -9.06 39.12
N THR A 646 -13.44 -9.67 40.28
CA THR A 646 -14.72 -9.54 40.99
C THR A 646 -14.54 -9.57 42.50
N SER A 647 -15.37 -8.80 43.20
CA SER A 647 -15.48 -8.85 44.66
C SER A 647 -16.55 -9.82 45.16
N ARG A 648 -17.43 -10.33 44.28
CA ARG A 648 -18.55 -11.20 44.65
C ARG A 648 -18.66 -12.41 43.74
N LYS A 649 -17.94 -13.47 44.09
CA LYS A 649 -17.99 -14.76 43.41
C LYS A 649 -19.40 -15.34 43.33
N ASP A 650 -20.14 -15.28 44.44
CA ASP A 650 -21.46 -15.91 44.59
C ASP A 650 -22.44 -15.44 43.50
N VAL A 651 -22.40 -14.15 43.18
CA VAL A 651 -23.24 -13.54 42.14
C VAL A 651 -22.84 -14.05 40.74
N LEU A 652 -21.54 -14.15 40.45
CA LEU A 652 -21.06 -14.66 39.16
C LEU A 652 -21.34 -16.16 38.99
N GLN A 653 -21.42 -16.91 40.09
CA GLN A 653 -21.78 -18.32 40.09
C GLN A 653 -23.26 -18.49 39.71
N GLU A 654 -24.17 -17.67 40.26
CA GLU A 654 -25.59 -17.66 39.87
C GLU A 654 -25.80 -17.25 38.41
N MET A 655 -24.95 -16.37 37.88
CA MET A 655 -25.00 -15.93 36.48
C MET A 655 -24.30 -16.88 35.50
N GLU A 656 -23.81 -18.04 35.95
CA GLU A 656 -23.02 -19.02 35.18
C GLU A 656 -21.75 -18.45 34.51
N MET A 657 -21.31 -17.26 34.90
CA MET A 657 -20.14 -16.61 34.33
C MET A 657 -18.85 -17.27 34.79
N LEU A 658 -18.83 -17.82 36.01
CA LEU A 658 -17.69 -18.54 36.55
C LEU A 658 -17.29 -19.72 35.64
N ASN A 659 -18.28 -20.45 35.09
CA ASN A 659 -18.05 -21.58 34.19
C ASN A 659 -17.50 -21.16 32.81
N ALA A 660 -17.58 -19.87 32.46
CA ALA A 660 -16.98 -19.34 31.23
C ALA A 660 -15.49 -19.00 31.39
N PHE A 661 -15.02 -18.82 32.62
CA PHE A 661 -13.60 -18.67 32.91
C PHE A 661 -12.90 -20.03 32.94
N SER A 662 -11.66 -20.08 32.47
CA SER A 662 -10.86 -21.31 32.44
C SER A 662 -10.36 -21.69 33.84
N THR A 663 -10.01 -20.67 34.64
CA THR A 663 -9.55 -20.86 36.02
C THR A 663 -9.91 -19.65 36.88
N THR A 664 -9.92 -19.84 38.20
CA THR A 664 -10.13 -18.78 39.17
C THR A 664 -8.98 -18.76 40.17
N ILE A 665 -8.48 -17.56 40.51
CA ILE A 665 -7.44 -17.36 41.50
C ILE A 665 -8.04 -16.55 42.65
N HIS A 666 -7.89 -17.07 43.87
CA HIS A 666 -8.38 -16.42 45.07
C HIS A 666 -7.34 -15.46 45.64
N VAL A 667 -7.72 -14.19 45.81
CA VAL A 667 -6.92 -13.14 46.45
C VAL A 667 -7.42 -12.93 47.88
N PRO A 668 -6.79 -13.54 48.89
CA PRO A 668 -7.22 -13.40 50.27
C PRO A 668 -6.87 -12.02 50.85
N ASN A 669 -7.62 -11.62 51.87
CA ASN A 669 -7.26 -10.50 52.73
C ASN A 669 -6.14 -10.90 53.71
N ILE A 670 -5.55 -9.90 54.36
CA ILE A 670 -4.59 -10.10 55.45
C ILE A 670 -5.34 -10.77 56.61
N ALA A 671 -4.88 -11.95 57.02
CA ALA A 671 -5.58 -12.82 57.97
C ALA A 671 -4.92 -12.85 59.36
N THR A 672 -3.61 -12.61 59.42
CA THR A 672 -2.81 -12.76 60.63
C THR A 672 -2.11 -11.45 61.03
N GLY A 673 -1.88 -11.27 62.32
CA GLY A 673 -1.11 -10.14 62.84
C GLY A 673 0.33 -10.10 62.31
N GLU A 674 0.93 -11.25 61.99
CA GLU A 674 2.28 -11.33 61.40
C GLU A 674 2.31 -10.77 59.98
N GLN A 675 1.38 -11.20 59.11
CA GLN A 675 1.22 -10.64 57.76
C GLN A 675 0.90 -9.13 57.79
N LEU A 676 0.12 -8.69 58.78
CA LEU A 676 -0.19 -7.28 58.97
C LEU A 676 1.06 -6.47 59.33
N LEU A 677 1.91 -6.99 60.20
CA LEU A 677 3.17 -6.33 60.57
C LEU A 677 4.16 -6.30 59.41
N GLU A 678 4.26 -7.38 58.64
CA GLU A 678 5.06 -7.43 57.41
C GLU A 678 4.59 -6.35 56.42
N ALA A 679 3.28 -6.23 56.20
CA ALA A 679 2.72 -5.16 55.37
C ALA A 679 3.10 -3.76 55.88
N LEU A 680 3.02 -3.53 57.19
CA LEU A 680 3.35 -2.24 57.81
C LEU A 680 4.85 -1.93 57.76
N GLU A 681 5.69 -2.95 57.84
CA GLU A 681 7.14 -2.83 57.74
C GLU A 681 7.56 -2.46 56.32
N LEU A 682 7.04 -3.15 55.30
CA LEU A 682 7.29 -2.84 53.89
C LEU A 682 6.81 -1.44 53.50
N LEU A 683 5.74 -0.96 54.13
CA LEU A 683 5.22 0.40 53.93
C LEU A 683 6.03 1.49 54.63
N GLY A 684 6.75 1.15 55.71
CA GLY A 684 7.68 2.06 56.38
C GLY A 684 7.05 3.27 57.10
N ASN A 685 5.72 3.32 57.25
CA ASN A 685 5.03 4.50 57.81
C ASN A 685 5.13 4.62 59.35
N PHE A 686 5.30 3.52 60.07
CA PHE A 686 5.42 3.48 61.54
C PHE A 686 6.86 3.21 61.97
N LYS A 687 7.29 3.84 63.08
CA LYS A 687 8.61 3.61 63.69
C LYS A 687 8.67 2.23 64.37
N ASP A 688 9.86 1.70 64.60
CA ASP A 688 10.04 0.36 65.19
C ASP A 688 9.38 0.22 66.58
N LYS A 689 9.41 1.29 67.39
CA LYS A 689 8.71 1.34 68.70
C LYS A 689 7.19 1.24 68.54
N GLU A 690 6.64 1.93 67.53
CA GLU A 690 5.21 1.92 67.21
C GLU A 690 4.79 0.55 66.68
N ARG A 691 5.59 -0.04 65.78
CA ARG A 691 5.40 -1.40 65.27
C ARG A 691 5.44 -2.45 66.37
N THR A 692 6.36 -2.34 67.33
CA THR A 692 6.43 -3.25 68.49
C THR A 692 5.16 -3.17 69.34
N THR A 693 4.64 -1.95 69.53
CA THR A 693 3.39 -1.71 70.27
C THR A 693 2.18 -2.31 69.55
N ILE A 694 2.11 -2.14 68.23
CA ILE A 694 1.07 -2.76 67.39
C ILE A 694 1.21 -4.28 67.45
N ALA A 695 2.42 -4.81 67.30
CA ALA A 695 2.73 -6.24 67.31
C ALA A 695 2.22 -6.92 68.58
N GLN A 696 2.48 -6.32 69.74
CA GLN A 696 2.02 -6.85 71.02
C GLN A 696 0.48 -6.92 71.12
N GLN A 697 -0.23 -6.03 70.43
CA GLN A 697 -1.70 -5.97 70.45
C GLN A 697 -2.38 -6.85 69.40
N VAL A 698 -1.70 -7.14 68.29
CA VAL A 698 -2.23 -7.97 67.19
C VAL A 698 -1.75 -9.43 67.22
N LYS A 699 -0.67 -9.72 67.97
CA LYS A 699 -0.14 -11.09 68.10
C LYS A 699 -1.19 -12.02 68.72
N GLY A 700 -1.49 -13.12 68.03
CA GLY A 700 -2.49 -14.10 68.44
C GLY A 700 -3.95 -13.73 68.14
N LYS A 701 -4.21 -12.53 67.57
CA LYS A 701 -5.55 -12.16 67.10
C LYS A 701 -5.69 -12.43 65.61
N LYS A 702 -6.91 -12.82 65.20
CA LYS A 702 -7.28 -12.88 63.79
C LYS A 702 -7.63 -11.48 63.32
N VAL A 703 -7.17 -11.15 62.13
CA VAL A 703 -7.52 -9.89 61.45
C VAL A 703 -8.15 -10.26 60.11
N TRP A 704 -9.06 -9.45 59.61
CA TRP A 704 -9.58 -9.62 58.26
C TRP A 704 -9.70 -8.28 57.57
N ILE A 705 -8.61 -7.85 56.93
CA ILE A 705 -8.53 -6.53 56.30
C ILE A 705 -7.88 -6.59 54.92
N GLY A 706 -8.45 -5.87 53.97
CA GLY A 706 -7.88 -5.71 52.63
C GLY A 706 -6.78 -4.65 52.60
N ILE A 707 -5.77 -4.83 51.74
CA ILE A 707 -4.61 -3.93 51.64
C ILE A 707 -5.00 -2.47 51.32
N LYS A 708 -5.99 -2.25 50.46
CA LYS A 708 -6.44 -0.89 50.10
C LYS A 708 -7.13 -0.20 51.29
N LYS A 709 -7.88 -0.95 52.10
CA LYS A 709 -8.48 -0.42 53.32
C LYS A 709 -7.40 -0.14 54.37
N LEU A 710 -6.43 -1.04 54.52
CA LEU A 710 -5.30 -0.88 55.44
C LEU A 710 -4.53 0.42 55.17
N LEU A 711 -4.18 0.70 53.91
CA LEU A 711 -3.53 1.96 53.51
C LEU A 711 -4.31 3.20 53.96
N MET A 712 -5.63 3.18 53.79
CA MET A 712 -6.49 4.28 54.25
C MET A 712 -6.47 4.43 55.78
N LEU A 713 -6.49 3.33 56.53
CA LEU A 713 -6.42 3.36 57.99
C LEU A 713 -5.07 3.89 58.50
N ILE A 714 -3.97 3.50 57.84
CA ILE A 714 -2.62 4.00 58.14
C ILE A 714 -2.60 5.51 57.94
N GLU A 715 -3.01 5.98 56.75
CA GLU A 715 -2.94 7.39 56.40
C GLU A 715 -3.79 8.25 57.34
N MET A 716 -5.02 7.84 57.64
CA MET A 716 -5.89 8.51 58.62
C MET A 716 -5.25 8.58 60.02
N SER A 717 -4.50 7.55 60.41
CA SER A 717 -3.85 7.49 61.73
C SER A 717 -2.60 8.36 61.79
N LEU A 718 -1.88 8.53 60.68
CA LEU A 718 -0.68 9.38 60.60
C LEU A 718 -0.99 10.88 60.74
N GLN A 719 -2.21 11.29 60.39
CA GLN A 719 -2.68 12.68 60.55
C GLN A 719 -2.87 13.10 62.03
N MET A 720 -2.92 12.14 62.96
CA MET A 720 -2.97 12.41 64.39
C MET A 720 -1.58 12.77 64.93
N ASP A 721 -1.54 13.47 66.08
CA ASP A 721 -0.28 13.74 66.78
C ASP A 721 0.47 12.45 67.07
N PRO A 722 1.83 12.47 67.05
CA PRO A 722 2.66 11.26 67.16
C PRO A 722 2.29 10.30 68.29
N GLU A 723 1.85 10.82 69.44
CA GLU A 723 1.47 10.02 70.61
C GLU A 723 0.15 9.25 70.43
N TYR A 724 -0.75 9.74 69.57
CA TYR A 724 -2.08 9.15 69.36
C TYR A 724 -2.18 8.26 68.11
N ARG A 725 -1.16 8.26 67.23
CA ARG A 725 -1.18 7.51 65.94
C ARG A 725 -1.47 6.03 66.13
N VAL A 726 -0.71 5.36 67.00
CA VAL A 726 -0.85 3.92 67.25
C VAL A 726 -2.20 3.59 67.88
N ARG A 727 -2.65 4.40 68.84
CA ARG A 727 -3.94 4.20 69.50
C ARG A 727 -5.10 4.37 68.52
N LYS A 728 -5.03 5.37 67.63
CA LYS A 728 -6.05 5.58 66.60
C LYS A 728 -6.07 4.45 65.58
N PHE A 729 -4.90 4.00 65.11
CA PHE A 729 -4.79 2.87 64.19
C PHE A 729 -5.40 1.59 64.77
N LEU A 730 -5.08 1.25 66.01
CA LEU A 730 -5.63 0.06 66.68
C LEU A 730 -7.14 0.16 66.92
N ALA A 731 -7.67 1.37 67.18
CA ALA A 731 -9.10 1.58 67.30
C ALA A 731 -9.82 1.36 65.96
N LEU A 732 -9.31 1.95 64.88
CA LEU A 732 -9.84 1.77 63.53
C LEU A 732 -9.75 0.31 63.05
N LEU A 733 -8.63 -0.35 63.34
CA LEU A 733 -8.44 -1.77 63.00
C LEU A 733 -9.43 -2.68 63.75
N ARG A 734 -9.84 -2.30 64.97
CA ARG A 734 -10.85 -3.05 65.72
C ARG A 734 -12.26 -2.89 65.13
N GLU A 735 -12.59 -1.70 64.64
CA GLU A 735 -13.89 -1.42 64.02
C GLU A 735 -14.01 -2.08 62.64
N GLU A 736 -12.94 -2.08 61.85
CA GLU A 736 -12.97 -2.48 60.43
C GLU A 736 -12.36 -3.85 60.14
N GLY A 737 -11.54 -4.39 61.05
CA GLY A 737 -10.74 -5.60 60.86
C GLY A 737 -11.14 -6.79 61.74
N ALA A 738 -12.21 -6.67 62.53
CA ALA A 738 -12.74 -7.77 63.33
C ALA A 738 -13.37 -8.85 62.43
N SER A 739 -13.07 -10.11 62.70
CA SER A 739 -13.74 -11.24 62.06
C SER A 739 -15.24 -11.19 62.40
N PRO A 740 -16.16 -11.43 61.44
CA PRO A 740 -17.59 -11.52 61.74
C PRO A 740 -17.96 -12.65 62.73
N LEU A 741 -16.99 -13.49 63.12
CA LEU A 741 -17.13 -14.58 64.09
C LEU A 741 -16.74 -14.19 65.53
N ASP A 742 -16.33 -12.95 65.82
CA ASP A 742 -15.97 -12.49 67.17
C ASP A 742 -17.11 -11.74 67.90
N PHE A 743 -18.35 -11.87 67.41
CA PHE A 743 -19.57 -11.50 68.13
C PHE A 743 -20.33 -12.75 68.58
N ASP A 744 -19.71 -13.53 69.47
CA ASP A 744 -20.38 -14.39 70.47
C ASP A 744 -19.45 -14.60 71.67
#